data_AF-A0A6V8CUM9-F1
#
_entry.id   AF-A0A6V8CUM9-F1
#
_cell.length_a   1.000
_cell.length_b   1.000
_cell.length_c   1.000
_cell.angle_alpha   90.00
_cell.angle_beta   90.00
_cell.angle_gamma   90.00
#
_symmetry.space_group_name_H-M   'P 1'
#
loop_
_entity.id
_entity.type
_entity.pdbx_description
1 polymer ?
#
loop_
_entity_poly.entity_id
_entity_poly.type
_entity_poly.pdbx_seq_one_letter_code
_entity_poly.pdbx_strand_id
1 'polypeptide(L)'
;MARVDTALILCILMAMAPLSGCFGGDDVDDIEEYVWIDPVTEIEDANHSHSDLFAHRLQTPNVRLIDYHNLNCDGNVKPPAELDNSAGRPCDPAFKNAAPTPGDSSEIAIEGNFLEDCVKYPDGTGGCYAYVSSYNQFEILDISKPNNITLLSTYYAEIARIIDIKVTPDNNWVLVNHELTNSELDPIPNDDDANSGANRLDVIYVGNKNEPIKVAEWNNPPAGFHNQDVHVYCDWDGATNPDEECSLFLFGADPYPEMTEGDSGTFYKGTQIFYVPMGFESWLPTQTDEQQNSSREILRWGGYSPEPETTCGGSIFNHDNVYHEHPITGQKLLYISYWGAGLRIVDVTNPPVVPDPEGISWPQDYEVGRWLGCPTADDGWYGPDGGGHAGMSANEWLDQNLGNDNIHYAVPYDHLICKDVSQYVDQSLWPVECGTGPSDAVYGVNWRHYTIIAPEYGSNTNHTGIVWTIDTTDPAMPFLVSKWKLPGQSILPDGTVHDNHYIPGGYIFSPHNGDTGTNGHVYWTHYHAGNWLTDHSGIWDSIVWKDGTPAPELGWQGIETLGETETLGYYLPAGPEWVADPTNELGYDMADCWASCMIPFDWGLQYDPRGYVFISEMVSGVYVVQFDEDKDPRFDYPPLWTPIEE
;
A
#
# COMPACT_ATOMS: atom_id res chain seq x y z
N MET A 1 6.45 -60.65 30.82
CA MET A 1 5.95 -59.98 32.04
C MET A 1 6.62 -58.61 32.08
N ALA A 2 5.97 -57.47 31.91
CA ALA A 2 4.65 -57.13 31.42
C ALA A 2 4.84 -55.83 30.61
N ARG A 3 4.06 -55.68 29.53
CA ARG A 3 3.99 -54.46 28.74
C ARG A 3 3.39 -53.36 29.62
N VAL A 4 4.04 -52.21 29.68
CA VAL A 4 3.41 -50.97 30.14
C VAL A 4 2.94 -50.28 28.85
N ASP A 5 1.63 -50.09 28.75
CA ASP A 5 0.95 -49.61 27.56
C ASP A 5 1.32 -48.17 27.23
N THR A 6 1.67 -47.93 25.96
CA THR A 6 1.95 -46.62 25.36
C THR A 6 0.77 -45.63 25.52
N ALA A 7 -0.44 -46.13 25.80
CA ALA A 7 -1.61 -45.33 26.13
C ALA A 7 -1.47 -44.57 27.48
N LEU A 8 -0.71 -45.10 28.44
CA LEU A 8 -0.59 -44.47 29.77
C LEU A 8 0.36 -43.27 29.77
N ILE A 9 1.35 -43.23 28.87
CA ILE A 9 2.25 -42.08 28.70
C ILE A 9 1.56 -40.97 27.90
N LEU A 10 0.71 -41.32 26.93
CA LEU A 10 -0.08 -40.35 26.16
C LEU A 10 -1.18 -39.69 27.02
N CYS A 11 -1.77 -40.43 27.97
CA CYS A 11 -2.74 -39.85 28.92
C CYS A 11 -2.08 -38.94 29.98
N ILE A 12 -0.80 -39.14 30.31
CA ILE A 12 -0.08 -38.25 31.25
C ILE A 12 0.41 -36.98 30.55
N LEU A 13 0.72 -37.03 29.25
CA LEU A 13 1.05 -35.84 28.45
C LEU A 13 -0.18 -34.99 28.09
N MET A 14 -1.35 -35.61 27.87
CA MET A 14 -2.61 -34.86 27.65
C MET A 14 -3.21 -34.25 28.93
N ALA A 15 -2.76 -34.66 30.12
CA ALA A 15 -3.23 -34.10 31.39
C ALA A 15 -2.42 -32.87 31.87
N MET A 16 -1.35 -32.47 31.16
CA MET A 16 -0.57 -31.26 31.48
C MET A 16 -0.71 -30.14 30.42
N ALA A 17 -1.63 -30.28 29.47
CA ALA A 17 -1.84 -29.31 28.39
C ALA A 17 -2.83 -28.16 28.70
N PRO A 18 -3.50 -28.07 29.86
CA PRO A 18 -4.14 -26.82 30.29
C PRO A 18 -3.57 -26.30 31.62
N LEU A 19 -2.25 -26.34 31.82
CA LEU A 19 -1.59 -25.87 33.05
C LEU A 19 -0.39 -24.95 32.79
N SER A 20 -0.47 -24.09 31.78
CA SER A 20 0.31 -22.83 31.72
C SER A 20 -0.51 -21.61 32.15
N GLY A 21 -1.77 -21.78 32.59
CA GLY A 21 -2.66 -20.70 33.03
C GLY A 21 -3.34 -20.96 34.37
N CYS A 22 -2.57 -21.22 35.44
CA CYS A 22 -3.00 -20.99 36.84
C CYS A 22 -1.94 -21.45 37.84
N PHE A 23 -1.22 -20.52 38.47
CA PHE A 23 -0.79 -20.65 39.87
C PHE A 23 -0.54 -19.26 40.48
N GLY A 24 -1.48 -18.79 41.31
CA GLY A 24 -1.15 -17.91 42.44
C GLY A 24 -2.12 -16.75 42.72
N GLY A 25 -3.15 -17.01 43.54
CA GLY A 25 -3.86 -15.98 44.31
C GLY A 25 -5.35 -15.90 44.01
N ASP A 26 -6.19 -16.19 45.01
CA ASP A 26 -7.62 -15.87 44.98
C ASP A 26 -7.80 -14.35 45.01
N ASP A 27 -7.85 -13.73 43.83
CA ASP A 27 -8.59 -12.50 43.55
C ASP A 27 -9.13 -12.69 42.12
N VAL A 28 -10.42 -12.96 42.02
CA VAL A 28 -11.13 -12.94 40.73
C VAL A 28 -11.32 -11.47 40.43
N ASP A 29 -10.29 -10.85 39.85
CA ASP A 29 -10.49 -9.61 39.11
C ASP A 29 -11.44 -9.96 37.96
N ASP A 30 -12.60 -9.30 37.95
CA ASP A 30 -13.52 -9.33 36.83
C ASP A 30 -12.71 -9.04 35.56
N ILE A 31 -12.60 -10.01 34.65
CA ILE A 31 -12.04 -9.75 33.32
C ILE A 31 -13.04 -8.79 32.66
N GLU A 32 -12.75 -7.50 32.70
CA GLU A 32 -13.54 -6.49 32.00
C GLU A 32 -13.59 -6.90 30.53
N GLU A 33 -14.79 -7.22 30.04
CA GLU A 33 -15.04 -7.46 28.63
C GLU A 33 -14.66 -6.20 27.86
N TYR A 34 -13.75 -6.32 26.89
CA TYR A 34 -13.34 -5.18 26.08
C TYR A 34 -14.55 -4.59 25.36
N VAL A 35 -14.76 -3.29 25.55
CA VAL A 35 -15.79 -2.53 24.85
C VAL A 35 -15.11 -1.85 23.66
N TRP A 36 -15.64 -2.08 22.46
CA TRP A 36 -15.17 -1.40 21.25
C TRP A 36 -15.21 0.11 21.45
N ILE A 37 -14.07 0.76 21.22
CA ILE A 37 -13.95 2.22 21.20
C ILE A 37 -13.90 2.63 19.74
N ASP A 38 -14.72 3.58 19.34
CA ASP A 38 -14.61 4.20 18.03
C ASP A 38 -13.44 5.20 18.08
N PRO A 39 -12.33 4.98 17.35
CA PRO A 39 -11.18 5.87 17.42
C PRO A 39 -11.35 7.13 16.58
N VAL A 40 -12.40 7.21 15.76
CA VAL A 40 -12.67 8.36 14.90
C VAL A 40 -13.65 9.27 15.63
N THR A 41 -13.17 10.44 16.05
CA THR A 41 -13.99 11.47 16.70
C THR A 41 -13.68 12.81 16.10
N GLU A 42 -14.66 13.44 15.47
CA GLU A 42 -14.38 14.59 14.61
C GLU A 42 -14.63 15.93 15.32
N ILE A 43 -15.28 15.90 16.48
CA ILE A 43 -15.59 17.09 17.27
C ILE A 43 -14.42 17.42 18.19
N GLU A 44 -13.80 18.58 18.00
CA GLU A 44 -12.97 19.20 19.03
C GLU A 44 -13.86 19.89 20.09
N ASP A 45 -13.71 19.48 21.34
CA ASP A 45 -14.45 20.06 22.47
C ASP A 45 -13.61 20.07 23.76
N ALA A 46 -14.26 20.17 24.92
CA ALA A 46 -13.56 20.17 26.21
C ALA A 46 -13.01 18.78 26.62
N ASN A 47 -13.41 17.71 25.91
CA ASN A 47 -13.08 16.32 26.20
C ASN A 47 -12.22 15.67 25.10
N HIS A 48 -12.19 16.21 23.88
CA HIS A 48 -11.38 15.71 22.76
C HIS A 48 -10.64 16.84 22.04
N SER A 49 -9.37 16.61 21.70
CA SER A 49 -8.50 17.57 20.98
C SER A 49 -7.57 16.83 20.03
N HIS A 50 -7.54 17.22 18.75
CA HIS A 50 -6.59 16.67 17.77
C HIS A 50 -5.16 17.19 17.92
N SER A 51 -4.93 18.07 18.89
CA SER A 51 -3.59 18.46 19.33
C SER A 51 -3.12 17.68 20.56
N ASP A 52 -3.92 16.76 21.10
CA ASP A 52 -3.56 15.92 22.24
C ASP A 52 -3.24 14.51 21.77
N LEU A 53 -1.94 14.20 21.70
CA LEU A 53 -1.45 12.91 21.24
C LEU A 53 -1.90 11.76 22.11
N PHE A 54 -1.99 11.96 23.42
CA PHE A 54 -2.40 10.89 24.32
C PHE A 54 -3.89 10.54 24.19
N ALA A 55 -4.73 11.47 23.72
CA ALA A 55 -6.14 11.19 23.41
C ALA A 55 -6.30 10.18 22.26
N HIS A 56 -5.26 10.00 21.43
CA HIS A 56 -5.26 9.13 20.25
C HIS A 56 -4.51 7.81 20.47
N ARG A 57 -4.04 7.52 21.69
CA ARG A 57 -3.41 6.24 22.03
C ARG A 57 -4.48 5.15 22.17
N LEU A 58 -5.05 4.76 21.03
CA LEU A 58 -6.16 3.83 20.91
C LEU A 58 -5.75 2.65 20.02
N GLN A 59 -6.04 1.45 20.49
CA GLN A 59 -5.88 0.21 19.74
C GLN A 59 -6.86 -0.85 20.25
N THR A 60 -7.14 -1.86 19.43
CA THR A 60 -7.90 -3.03 19.87
C THR A 60 -7.01 -4.05 20.62
N PRO A 61 -7.55 -4.92 21.48
CA PRO A 61 -6.75 -5.81 22.34
C PRO A 61 -5.91 -6.85 21.60
N ASN A 62 -6.28 -7.18 20.37
CA ASN A 62 -5.57 -8.10 19.47
C ASN A 62 -4.36 -7.45 18.78
N VAL A 63 -4.06 -6.18 19.07
CA VAL A 63 -2.95 -5.45 18.44
C VAL A 63 -1.89 -5.11 19.46
N ARG A 64 -0.63 -5.18 19.02
CA ARG A 64 0.52 -4.84 19.84
C ARG A 64 1.55 -4.02 19.07
N LEU A 65 1.97 -2.91 19.66
CA LEU A 65 3.16 -2.18 19.24
C LEU A 65 4.42 -3.03 19.54
N ILE A 66 5.20 -3.30 18.50
CA ILE A 66 6.41 -4.14 18.53
C ILE A 66 7.68 -3.30 18.63
N ASP A 67 7.80 -2.28 17.79
CA ASP A 67 8.94 -1.36 17.77
C ASP A 67 8.54 -0.05 17.09
N TYR A 68 9.42 0.95 17.20
CA TYR A 68 9.28 2.25 16.55
C TYR A 68 10.65 2.79 16.13
N HIS A 69 10.69 3.62 15.09
CA HIS A 69 11.89 4.34 14.67
C HIS A 69 11.55 5.71 14.07
N ASN A 70 12.18 6.74 14.62
CA ASN A 70 12.03 8.16 14.27
C ASN A 70 12.78 8.60 12.98
N LEU A 71 13.20 7.66 12.14
CA LEU A 71 13.96 7.90 10.89
C LEU A 71 15.18 8.85 10.94
N ASN A 72 15.74 9.19 12.10
CA ASN A 72 16.93 10.04 12.21
C ASN A 72 18.21 9.22 12.42
N CYS A 73 19.26 9.51 11.64
CA CYS A 73 20.55 8.80 11.70
C CYS A 73 21.57 9.39 12.68
N ASP A 74 21.63 10.71 12.80
CA ASP A 74 22.78 11.41 13.39
C ASP A 74 22.38 12.70 14.13
N GLY A 75 21.08 12.91 14.34
CA GLY A 75 20.53 14.13 14.92
C GLY A 75 20.37 15.26 13.90
N ASN A 76 20.80 15.09 12.64
CA ASN A 76 20.71 16.09 11.59
C ASN A 76 19.71 15.67 10.52
N VAL A 77 18.86 16.61 10.09
CA VAL A 77 17.91 16.39 8.99
C VAL A 77 18.60 16.51 7.63
N LYS A 78 19.63 17.36 7.52
CA LYS A 78 20.36 17.62 6.27
C LYS A 78 21.81 17.13 6.35
N PRO A 79 22.38 16.55 5.27
CA PRO A 79 23.80 16.27 5.20
C PRO A 79 24.66 17.55 5.39
N PRO A 80 25.85 17.45 6.00
CA PRO A 80 26.81 18.55 6.02
C PRO A 80 27.17 18.99 4.60
N ALA A 81 27.33 20.30 4.36
CA ALA A 81 27.69 20.85 3.05
C ALA A 81 29.05 20.37 2.50
N GLU A 82 29.82 19.62 3.30
CA GLU A 82 31.12 19.03 2.96
C GLU A 82 30.99 17.63 2.33
N LEU A 83 29.80 17.00 2.43
CA LEU A 83 29.47 15.75 1.72
C LEU A 83 28.87 16.11 0.35
N ASP A 84 29.71 16.08 -0.68
CA ASP A 84 29.34 16.25 -2.10
C ASP A 84 28.57 15.05 -2.66
N ASN A 85 28.47 13.97 -1.90
CA ASN A 85 27.74 12.78 -2.25
C ASN A 85 26.36 12.81 -1.58
N SER A 86 25.30 12.78 -2.39
CA SER A 86 23.92 12.46 -2.02
C SER A 86 23.74 11.07 -1.36
N ALA A 87 24.84 10.39 -1.02
CA ALA A 87 24.96 8.99 -0.65
C ALA A 87 25.34 8.82 0.83
N GLY A 88 24.48 8.11 1.56
CA GLY A 88 24.80 7.30 2.72
C GLY A 88 25.48 8.00 3.89
N ARG A 89 24.68 8.48 4.83
CA ARG A 89 25.19 8.89 6.14
C ARG A 89 25.35 7.67 7.05
N PRO A 90 26.51 7.48 7.71
CA PRO A 90 26.63 6.47 8.76
C PRO A 90 25.68 6.79 9.90
N CYS A 91 24.78 5.86 10.23
CA CYS A 91 23.76 6.07 11.25
C CYS A 91 24.25 5.56 12.60
N ASP A 92 24.11 6.40 13.62
CA ASP A 92 24.44 6.04 15.00
C ASP A 92 23.18 5.49 15.69
N PRO A 93 23.20 4.23 16.16
CA PRO A 93 22.07 3.63 16.86
C PRO A 93 21.60 4.44 18.09
N ALA A 94 22.42 5.34 18.62
CA ALA A 94 22.05 6.22 19.72
C ALA A 94 20.90 7.20 19.39
N PHE A 95 20.58 7.41 18.10
CA PHE A 95 19.47 8.27 17.67
C PHE A 95 18.15 7.56 17.45
N LYS A 96 18.10 6.22 17.62
CA LYS A 96 16.83 5.49 17.63
C LYS A 96 15.98 5.98 18.80
N ASN A 97 14.72 6.28 18.52
CA ASN A 97 13.72 6.80 19.45
C ASN A 97 14.11 8.17 20.05
N ALA A 98 14.85 8.99 19.29
CA ALA A 98 15.21 10.36 19.67
C ALA A 98 14.64 11.39 18.66
N ALA A 99 14.60 12.68 19.01
CA ALA A 99 14.16 13.74 18.08
C ALA A 99 15.29 14.27 17.17
N PRO A 100 14.93 14.95 16.06
CA PRO A 100 13.62 14.95 15.37
C PRO A 100 13.59 13.94 14.22
N THR A 101 12.41 13.59 13.72
CA THR A 101 12.25 12.92 12.43
C THR A 101 12.58 13.89 11.29
N PRO A 102 13.12 13.44 10.14
CA PRO A 102 13.44 14.30 9.00
C PRO A 102 12.26 15.09 8.42
N GLY A 103 11.03 14.70 8.77
CA GLY A 103 9.77 15.29 8.32
C GLY A 103 9.19 14.57 7.11
N ASP A 104 7.88 14.71 6.92
CA ASP A 104 7.07 14.17 5.82
C ASP A 104 7.41 12.72 5.41
N SER A 105 7.43 11.82 6.38
CA SER A 105 7.53 10.37 6.11
C SER A 105 6.33 9.95 5.26
N SER A 106 6.56 9.24 4.15
CA SER A 106 5.55 8.98 3.15
C SER A 106 5.49 7.50 2.80
N GLU A 107 5.81 7.11 1.57
CA GLU A 107 5.81 5.72 1.14
C GLU A 107 6.81 4.87 1.94
N ILE A 108 6.38 3.64 2.25
CA ILE A 108 7.25 2.59 2.78
C ILE A 108 7.14 1.38 1.84
N ALA A 109 8.29 0.82 1.49
CA ALA A 109 8.41 -0.41 0.71
C ALA A 109 9.31 -1.40 1.47
N ILE A 110 8.97 -2.68 1.50
CA ILE A 110 9.77 -3.70 2.16
C ILE A 110 10.21 -4.78 1.19
N GLU A 111 11.45 -5.24 1.32
CA GLU A 111 12.00 -6.29 0.45
C GLU A 111 12.97 -7.19 1.22
N GLY A 112 12.94 -8.49 0.92
CA GLY A 112 13.83 -9.46 1.55
C GLY A 112 13.39 -10.92 1.51
N ASN A 113 14.19 -11.78 2.13
CA ASN A 113 13.91 -13.20 2.28
C ASN A 113 13.07 -13.50 3.54
N PHE A 114 11.87 -12.92 3.62
CA PHE A 114 10.98 -13.00 4.79
C PHE A 114 10.71 -14.44 5.25
N LEU A 115 10.44 -15.35 4.30
CA LEU A 115 10.14 -16.76 4.58
C LEU A 115 11.35 -17.55 5.11
N GLU A 116 12.56 -16.99 5.02
CA GLU A 116 13.78 -17.54 5.60
C GLU A 116 14.15 -16.88 6.93
N ASP A 117 13.21 -16.18 7.58
CA ASP A 117 13.46 -15.35 8.77
C ASP A 117 14.52 -14.27 8.54
N CYS A 118 14.56 -13.70 7.33
CA CYS A 118 15.48 -12.62 6.97
C CYS A 118 16.96 -12.98 7.21
N VAL A 119 17.33 -14.24 6.98
CA VAL A 119 18.70 -14.71 7.15
C VAL A 119 19.64 -13.94 6.23
N LYS A 120 20.71 -13.37 6.81
CA LYS A 120 21.80 -12.72 6.09
C LYS A 120 22.92 -13.71 5.79
N TYR A 121 23.27 -13.86 4.53
CA TYR A 121 24.27 -14.80 4.07
C TYR A 121 25.68 -14.18 4.04
N PRO A 122 26.75 -15.00 4.17
CA PRO A 122 28.13 -14.50 4.16
C PRO A 122 28.58 -13.82 2.86
N ASP A 123 27.86 -14.06 1.76
CA ASP A 123 28.10 -13.43 0.45
C ASP A 123 27.43 -12.04 0.32
N GLY A 124 26.72 -11.59 1.37
CA GLY A 124 26.04 -10.31 1.41
C GLY A 124 24.59 -10.36 0.93
N THR A 125 24.07 -11.52 0.52
CA THR A 125 22.67 -11.70 0.12
C THR A 125 21.76 -11.98 1.31
N GLY A 126 20.44 -11.93 1.09
CA GLY A 126 19.42 -12.11 2.11
C GLY A 126 19.28 -10.88 3.02
N GLY A 127 18.65 -11.07 4.18
CA GLY A 127 18.18 -9.97 5.03
C GLY A 127 16.84 -9.41 4.53
N CYS A 128 16.17 -8.66 5.41
CA CYS A 128 14.99 -7.90 5.06
C CYS A 128 15.19 -6.43 5.41
N TYR A 129 14.73 -5.57 4.52
CA TYR A 129 14.97 -4.15 4.58
C TYR A 129 13.68 -3.39 4.28
N ALA A 130 13.47 -2.29 4.99
CA ALA A 130 12.44 -1.32 4.65
C ALA A 130 13.09 -0.07 4.07
N TYR A 131 12.45 0.50 3.08
CA TYR A 131 12.81 1.74 2.43
C TYR A 131 11.68 2.71 2.70
N VAL A 132 12.00 3.90 3.21
CA VAL A 132 10.99 4.86 3.64
C VAL A 132 11.33 6.21 3.05
N SER A 133 10.44 6.83 2.30
CA SER A 133 10.64 8.20 1.84
C SER A 133 10.30 9.21 2.94
N SER A 134 11.13 10.24 3.08
CA SER A 134 10.94 11.32 4.05
C SER A 134 11.42 12.66 3.48
N TYR A 135 10.48 13.45 2.97
CA TYR A 135 10.70 14.75 2.34
C TYR A 135 11.86 14.78 1.32
N ASN A 136 13.07 15.20 1.70
CA ASN A 136 14.24 15.29 0.80
C ASN A 136 15.17 14.07 0.87
N GLN A 137 14.78 13.00 1.54
CA GLN A 137 15.59 11.79 1.63
C GLN A 137 14.74 10.52 1.62
N PHE A 138 15.40 9.38 1.50
CA PHE A 138 14.80 8.12 1.94
C PHE A 138 15.78 7.36 2.85
N GLU A 139 15.21 6.60 3.76
CA GLU A 139 15.86 5.78 4.75
C GLU A 139 15.94 4.32 4.31
N ILE A 140 17.04 3.64 4.65
CA ILE A 140 17.18 2.19 4.51
C ILE A 140 17.26 1.58 5.90
N LEU A 141 16.19 0.93 6.34
CA LEU A 141 16.08 0.25 7.63
C LEU A 141 16.39 -1.25 7.46
N ASP A 142 17.17 -1.81 8.38
CA ASP A 142 17.26 -3.25 8.60
C ASP A 142 16.07 -3.69 9.46
N ILE A 143 15.16 -4.46 8.85
CA ILE A 143 13.96 -4.99 9.50
C ILE A 143 14.03 -6.49 9.72
N SER A 144 15.23 -7.07 9.61
CA SER A 144 15.44 -8.51 9.85
C SER A 144 14.96 -8.94 11.23
N LYS A 145 14.97 -8.01 12.20
CA LYS A 145 14.33 -8.16 13.51
C LYS A 145 13.26 -7.08 13.70
N PRO A 146 11.97 -7.37 13.49
CA PRO A 146 10.88 -6.41 13.61
C PRO A 146 10.80 -5.71 14.98
N ASN A 147 11.25 -6.36 16.06
CA ASN A 147 11.32 -5.78 17.40
C ASN A 147 12.60 -4.98 17.71
N ASN A 148 13.49 -4.86 16.73
CA ASN A 148 14.72 -4.09 16.83
C ASN A 148 15.17 -3.60 15.45
N ILE A 149 14.35 -2.79 14.81
CA ILE A 149 14.68 -2.17 13.52
C ILE A 149 15.81 -1.16 13.71
N THR A 150 16.71 -1.10 12.73
CA THR A 150 17.87 -0.18 12.77
C THR A 150 18.07 0.50 11.43
N LEU A 151 18.24 1.82 11.46
CA LEU A 151 18.59 2.59 10.27
C LEU A 151 20.05 2.36 9.86
N LEU A 152 20.25 1.94 8.61
CA LEU A 152 21.56 1.62 8.04
C LEU A 152 22.17 2.81 7.32
N SER A 153 21.36 3.51 6.55
CA SER A 153 21.81 4.58 5.65
C SER A 153 20.64 5.44 5.20
N THR A 154 20.98 6.59 4.61
CA THR A 154 20.02 7.46 3.92
C THR A 154 20.54 7.87 2.55
N TYR A 155 19.63 8.17 1.64
CA TYR A 155 19.93 8.88 0.40
C TYR A 155 19.27 10.25 0.46
N TYR A 156 19.98 11.32 0.12
CA TYR A 156 19.45 12.70 0.17
C TYR A 156 19.38 13.32 -1.23
N ALA A 157 18.20 13.79 -1.60
CA ALA A 157 17.95 14.56 -2.80
C ALA A 157 17.94 16.07 -2.50
N GLU A 158 18.93 16.80 -3.04
CA GLU A 158 19.15 18.22 -2.70
C GLU A 158 18.04 19.17 -3.16
N ILE A 159 17.34 18.84 -4.25
CA ILE A 159 16.55 19.80 -5.03
C ILE A 159 15.08 19.38 -5.24
N ALA A 160 14.63 18.28 -4.65
CA ALA A 160 13.25 17.83 -4.82
C ALA A 160 12.78 16.92 -3.67
N ARG A 161 11.46 16.91 -3.49
CA ARG A 161 10.74 16.08 -2.52
C ARG A 161 10.56 14.67 -3.09
N ILE A 162 10.80 13.66 -2.26
CA ILE A 162 10.56 12.24 -2.47
C ILE A 162 9.28 11.88 -1.70
N ILE A 163 8.25 11.46 -2.42
CA ILE A 163 6.98 11.01 -1.83
C ILE A 163 6.76 9.52 -2.07
N ASP A 164 7.14 9.05 -3.26
CA ASP A 164 6.98 7.65 -3.65
C ASP A 164 8.33 7.03 -4.06
N ILE A 165 8.49 5.78 -3.67
CA ILE A 165 9.64 4.94 -3.99
C ILE A 165 9.16 3.54 -4.35
N LYS A 166 9.84 2.91 -5.31
CA LYS A 166 9.66 1.48 -5.58
C LYS A 166 10.99 0.76 -5.49
N VAL A 167 10.94 -0.45 -4.93
CA VAL A 167 12.12 -1.28 -4.70
C VAL A 167 11.97 -2.54 -5.53
N THR A 168 13.06 -2.99 -6.14
CA THR A 168 13.03 -4.22 -6.93
C THR A 168 13.01 -5.45 -6.03
N PRO A 169 12.38 -6.57 -6.44
CA PRO A 169 12.34 -7.81 -5.64
C PRO A 169 13.72 -8.43 -5.34
N ASP A 170 14.74 -8.12 -6.14
CA ASP A 170 16.13 -8.53 -5.87
C ASP A 170 16.80 -7.68 -4.79
N ASN A 171 16.08 -6.66 -4.30
CA ASN A 171 16.45 -5.74 -3.24
C ASN A 171 17.69 -4.89 -3.55
N ASN A 172 18.04 -4.70 -4.82
CA ASN A 172 19.27 -3.99 -5.20
C ASN A 172 19.05 -2.59 -5.76
N TRP A 173 17.82 -2.22 -6.09
CA TRP A 173 17.51 -0.96 -6.75
C TRP A 173 16.32 -0.26 -6.11
N VAL A 174 16.42 1.05 -5.94
CA VAL A 174 15.32 1.92 -5.54
C VAL A 174 15.09 2.92 -6.66
N LEU A 175 13.86 2.98 -7.14
CA LEU A 175 13.39 4.00 -8.06
C LEU A 175 12.72 5.08 -7.23
N VAL A 176 13.21 6.30 -7.39
CA VAL A 176 12.75 7.46 -6.65
C VAL A 176 12.06 8.40 -7.62
N ASN A 177 10.85 8.77 -7.28
CA ASN A 177 10.11 9.76 -8.02
C ASN A 177 10.12 11.10 -7.26
N HIS A 178 10.40 12.18 -8.00
CA HIS A 178 10.48 13.53 -7.46
C HIS A 178 9.25 14.32 -7.88
N GLU A 179 8.39 14.64 -6.92
CA GLU A 179 7.17 15.43 -7.18
C GLU A 179 7.46 16.94 -7.17
N LEU A 180 6.76 17.68 -8.04
CA LEU A 180 6.74 19.14 -8.04
C LEU A 180 5.89 19.62 -6.85
N THR A 181 6.50 20.31 -5.88
CA THR A 181 5.74 21.00 -4.85
C THR A 181 4.88 22.09 -5.50
N ASN A 182 3.56 21.91 -5.48
CA ASN A 182 2.62 22.90 -6.00
C ASN A 182 2.93 24.28 -5.39
N SER A 183 3.23 25.25 -6.27
CA SER A 183 3.66 26.61 -5.92
C SER A 183 2.60 27.47 -5.23
N GLU A 184 1.45 26.91 -4.83
CA GLU A 184 0.40 27.64 -4.12
C GLU A 184 0.51 27.53 -2.58
N LEU A 185 1.33 26.63 -2.04
CA LEU A 185 1.34 26.37 -0.58
C LEU A 185 2.70 26.44 0.14
N ASP A 186 3.82 26.69 -0.54
CA ASP A 186 5.08 27.07 0.13
C ASP A 186 5.88 28.09 -0.72
N PRO A 187 6.24 29.29 -0.19
CA PRO A 187 7.02 30.27 -0.94
C PRO A 187 8.42 29.75 -1.30
N ILE A 188 8.62 29.56 -2.62
CA ILE A 188 9.91 29.38 -3.28
C ILE A 188 10.94 30.37 -2.69
N PRO A 189 12.04 29.90 -2.07
CA PRO A 189 13.12 30.77 -1.64
C PRO A 189 13.85 31.35 -2.85
N ASN A 190 13.38 32.51 -3.30
CA ASN A 190 13.97 33.37 -4.33
C ASN A 190 14.05 32.78 -5.75
N ASP A 191 13.50 33.58 -6.65
CA ASP A 191 13.42 33.51 -8.10
C ASP A 191 14.81 33.62 -8.78
N ASP A 192 15.81 32.83 -8.35
CA ASP A 192 17.04 32.60 -9.11
C ASP A 192 17.23 31.12 -9.48
N ASP A 193 17.09 30.84 -10.78
CA ASP A 193 17.68 29.75 -11.59
C ASP A 193 17.72 28.27 -11.11
N ALA A 194 17.04 27.80 -10.05
CA ALA A 194 17.26 26.42 -9.55
C ALA A 194 16.04 25.66 -8.99
N ASN A 195 15.02 25.35 -9.82
CA ASN A 195 14.14 24.20 -9.56
C ASN A 195 14.23 23.17 -10.70
N SER A 196 15.46 22.71 -10.98
CA SER A 196 15.74 21.75 -12.07
C SER A 196 15.49 20.28 -11.69
N GLY A 197 15.02 20.01 -10.47
CA GLY A 197 14.85 18.67 -9.91
C GLY A 197 13.41 18.17 -9.84
N ALA A 198 12.44 19.08 -9.84
CA ALA A 198 11.03 18.71 -10.00
C ALA A 198 10.85 18.08 -11.38
N ASN A 199 10.19 16.92 -11.45
CA ASN A 199 10.03 16.09 -12.65
C ASN A 199 11.24 15.21 -13.00
N ARG A 200 11.86 14.60 -11.99
CA ARG A 200 13.00 13.69 -12.17
C ARG A 200 12.67 12.31 -11.63
N LEU A 201 13.13 11.27 -12.31
CA LEU A 201 13.28 9.93 -11.76
C LEU A 201 14.76 9.72 -11.39
N ASP A 202 15.05 9.29 -10.17
CA ASP A 202 16.36 8.71 -9.85
C ASP A 202 16.29 7.20 -9.80
N VAL A 203 17.40 6.58 -10.17
CA VAL A 203 17.66 5.18 -9.86
C VAL A 203 18.85 5.10 -8.93
N ILE A 204 18.62 4.48 -7.78
CA ILE A 204 19.60 4.35 -6.72
C ILE A 204 19.95 2.87 -6.58
N TYR A 205 21.23 2.55 -6.74
CA TYR A 205 21.75 1.24 -6.45
C TYR A 205 21.97 1.10 -4.93
N VAL A 206 21.34 0.10 -4.34
CA VAL A 206 21.35 -0.19 -2.89
C VAL A 206 21.87 -1.61 -2.59
N GLY A 207 22.60 -2.23 -3.51
CA GLY A 207 23.22 -3.55 -3.28
C GLY A 207 24.14 -3.55 -2.05
N ASN A 208 24.83 -2.43 -1.77
CA ASN A 208 25.35 -2.15 -0.43
C ASN A 208 24.40 -1.21 0.31
N LYS A 209 23.63 -1.74 1.24
CA LYS A 209 22.60 -1.01 2.01
C LYS A 209 23.16 0.15 2.85
N ASN A 210 24.47 0.15 3.12
CA ASN A 210 25.13 1.23 3.88
C ASN A 210 25.58 2.39 2.99
N GLU A 211 25.66 2.18 1.67
CA GLU A 211 26.22 3.11 0.70
C GLU A 211 25.29 3.17 -0.54
N PRO A 212 24.10 3.76 -0.43
CA PRO A 212 23.22 3.98 -1.58
C PRO A 212 23.91 4.89 -2.61
N ILE A 213 23.90 4.52 -3.89
CA ILE A 213 24.57 5.26 -4.96
C ILE A 213 23.54 5.64 -6.03
N LYS A 214 23.37 6.94 -6.30
CA LYS A 214 22.62 7.36 -7.50
C LYS A 214 23.42 6.95 -8.74
N VAL A 215 22.82 6.12 -9.58
CA VAL A 215 23.47 5.56 -10.78
C VAL A 215 22.91 6.13 -12.08
N ALA A 216 21.64 6.53 -12.07
CA ALA A 216 20.98 7.14 -13.20
C ALA A 216 20.01 8.22 -12.71
N GLU A 217 19.78 9.20 -13.58
CA GLU A 217 18.73 10.18 -13.44
C GLU A 217 18.07 10.37 -14.80
N TRP A 218 16.77 10.57 -14.79
CA TRP A 218 16.00 10.86 -15.97
C TRP A 218 15.13 12.08 -15.74
N ASN A 219 15.31 13.09 -16.60
CA ASN A 219 14.53 14.31 -16.57
C ASN A 219 13.27 14.11 -17.43
N ASN A 220 12.10 14.13 -16.82
CA ASN A 220 10.80 14.13 -17.50
C ASN A 220 10.20 15.55 -17.50
N PRO A 221 9.47 16.01 -18.52
CA PRO A 221 8.62 17.21 -18.41
C PRO A 221 7.13 16.86 -18.19
N PRO A 222 6.27 17.69 -17.53
CA PRO A 222 6.52 18.73 -16.53
C PRO A 222 5.82 18.47 -15.16
N ALA A 223 5.42 17.23 -14.82
CA ALA A 223 4.58 16.94 -13.64
C ALA A 223 5.22 16.18 -12.47
N GLY A 224 6.27 15.37 -12.72
CA GLY A 224 6.60 14.26 -11.82
C GLY A 224 5.53 13.18 -11.95
N PHE A 225 5.88 11.91 -11.79
CA PHE A 225 4.81 10.91 -11.66
C PHE A 225 4.16 11.09 -10.28
N HIS A 226 2.94 10.61 -10.06
CA HIS A 226 2.43 10.52 -8.69
C HIS A 226 2.93 9.22 -8.08
N ASN A 227 2.57 8.09 -8.69
CA ASN A 227 3.16 6.78 -8.39
C ASN A 227 3.74 6.10 -9.63
N GLN A 228 4.47 5.01 -9.40
CA GLN A 228 5.04 4.18 -10.44
C GLN A 228 5.11 2.72 -10.03
N ASP A 229 5.29 1.85 -11.03
CA ASP A 229 5.69 0.46 -10.79
C ASP A 229 6.69 -0.01 -11.85
N VAL A 230 7.32 -1.16 -11.64
CA VAL A 230 8.35 -1.71 -12.52
C VAL A 230 8.19 -3.21 -12.70
N HIS A 231 8.59 -3.72 -13.86
CA HIS A 231 8.71 -5.16 -14.06
C HIS A 231 9.89 -5.52 -14.97
N VAL A 232 10.46 -6.70 -14.72
CA VAL A 232 11.59 -7.26 -15.49
C VAL A 232 11.12 -8.45 -16.33
N TYR A 233 11.14 -8.28 -17.65
CA TYR A 233 10.77 -9.30 -18.63
C TYR A 233 11.99 -10.08 -19.11
N CYS A 234 12.15 -11.34 -18.70
CA CYS A 234 13.26 -12.20 -19.15
C CYS A 234 12.97 -13.05 -20.39
N ASP A 235 11.71 -13.08 -20.85
CA ASP A 235 11.26 -13.89 -21.99
C ASP A 235 10.80 -13.03 -23.18
N TRP A 236 11.27 -11.78 -23.27
CA TRP A 236 10.84 -10.83 -24.31
C TRP A 236 11.81 -10.76 -25.49
N ASP A 237 11.35 -11.13 -26.68
CA ASP A 237 12.14 -11.17 -27.92
C ASP A 237 12.46 -9.76 -28.51
N GLY A 238 11.99 -8.68 -27.88
CA GLY A 238 12.14 -7.31 -28.38
C GLY A 238 13.38 -6.56 -27.90
N ALA A 239 14.23 -7.22 -27.10
CA ALA A 239 15.45 -6.62 -26.56
C ALA A 239 16.29 -5.96 -27.67
N THR A 240 16.61 -4.69 -27.48
CA THR A 240 17.33 -3.90 -28.49
C THR A 240 18.81 -4.25 -28.57
N ASN A 241 19.35 -4.82 -27.50
CA ASN A 241 20.71 -5.34 -27.42
C ASN A 241 20.67 -6.89 -27.42
N PRO A 242 21.41 -7.57 -28.31
CA PRO A 242 21.47 -9.04 -28.33
C PRO A 242 22.09 -9.67 -27.07
N ASP A 243 22.80 -8.90 -26.24
CA ASP A 243 23.39 -9.34 -24.98
C ASP A 243 22.43 -9.14 -23.78
N GLU A 244 21.26 -8.53 -23.99
CA GLU A 244 20.25 -8.30 -22.95
C GLU A 244 19.37 -9.54 -22.77
N GLU A 245 19.54 -10.23 -21.64
CA GLU A 245 18.74 -11.42 -21.29
C GLU A 245 17.41 -11.06 -20.63
N CYS A 246 17.34 -9.94 -19.92
CA CYS A 246 16.12 -9.44 -19.29
C CYS A 246 15.94 -7.94 -19.52
N SER A 247 14.70 -7.54 -19.77
CA SER A 247 14.32 -6.18 -20.16
C SER A 247 13.51 -5.51 -19.07
N LEU A 248 13.96 -4.34 -18.62
CA LEU A 248 13.28 -3.55 -17.58
C LEU A 248 12.25 -2.62 -18.22
N PHE A 249 11.03 -2.67 -17.68
CA PHE A 249 9.95 -1.75 -18.00
C PHE A 249 9.51 -0.98 -16.76
N LEU A 250 9.16 0.29 -16.97
CA LEU A 250 8.65 1.21 -15.95
C LEU A 250 7.25 1.68 -16.34
N PHE A 251 6.35 1.78 -15.37
CA PHE A 251 4.95 2.16 -15.53
C PHE A 251 4.67 3.41 -14.68
N GLY A 252 4.83 4.61 -15.26
CA GLY A 252 4.65 5.87 -14.55
C GLY A 252 3.22 6.42 -14.66
N ALA A 253 2.67 6.91 -13.55
CA ALA A 253 1.37 7.58 -13.52
C ALA A 253 1.52 9.09 -13.68
N ASP A 254 1.17 9.66 -14.86
CA ASP A 254 1.21 11.11 -15.11
C ASP A 254 -0.15 11.74 -14.71
N PRO A 255 -0.20 12.51 -13.61
CA PRO A 255 -1.44 12.97 -13.01
C PRO A 255 -2.10 14.17 -13.73
N TYR A 256 -1.50 14.77 -14.77
CA TYR A 256 -2.09 15.99 -15.34
C TYR A 256 -3.49 15.75 -15.96
N PRO A 257 -4.53 16.54 -15.57
CA PRO A 257 -5.89 16.35 -16.06
C PRO A 257 -6.01 16.54 -17.57
N GLU A 258 -6.46 15.51 -18.28
CA GLU A 258 -6.59 15.53 -19.76
C GLU A 258 -7.78 16.34 -20.29
N MET A 259 -8.74 16.67 -19.43
CA MET A 259 -10.06 17.17 -19.86
C MET A 259 -10.19 18.70 -19.87
N THR A 260 -9.16 19.45 -19.48
CA THR A 260 -9.23 20.92 -19.42
C THR A 260 -8.32 21.56 -20.47
N GLU A 261 -8.97 22.29 -21.39
CA GLU A 261 -8.43 23.17 -22.42
C GLU A 261 -8.06 22.58 -23.80
N GLY A 262 -8.94 22.90 -24.76
CA GLY A 262 -8.73 22.70 -26.19
C GLY A 262 -7.69 23.64 -26.78
N ASP A 263 -6.41 23.28 -26.65
CA ASP A 263 -5.35 23.58 -27.62
C ASP A 263 -4.07 22.80 -27.26
N SER A 264 -4.01 21.49 -27.58
CA SER A 264 -2.83 20.77 -28.10
C SER A 264 -2.95 19.25 -27.93
N GLY A 265 -3.67 18.61 -28.85
CA GLY A 265 -3.69 17.14 -28.99
C GLY A 265 -2.35 16.56 -29.47
N THR A 266 -1.29 16.67 -28.67
CA THR A 266 0.07 16.21 -29.02
C THR A 266 0.91 15.63 -27.87
N PHE A 267 0.37 15.47 -26.65
CA PHE A 267 1.10 14.77 -25.57
C PHE A 267 0.12 13.93 -24.74
N TYR A 268 0.19 12.60 -24.87
CA TYR A 268 -0.59 11.64 -24.09
C TYR A 268 -0.23 11.74 -22.59
N LYS A 269 -1.23 11.98 -21.74
CA LYS A 269 -1.17 11.94 -20.27
C LYS A 269 -1.82 10.63 -19.79
N GLY A 270 -1.79 10.35 -18.49
CA GLY A 270 -2.16 9.04 -17.94
C GLY A 270 -0.95 8.10 -17.76
N THR A 271 -1.14 6.81 -18.02
CA THR A 271 -0.07 5.81 -17.82
C THR A 271 0.97 5.90 -18.92
N GLN A 272 2.22 6.16 -18.56
CA GLN A 272 3.36 6.18 -19.47
C GLN A 272 4.25 4.96 -19.24
N ILE A 273 4.56 4.25 -20.31
CA ILE A 273 5.37 3.03 -20.23
C ILE A 273 6.73 3.26 -20.85
N PHE A 274 7.78 2.92 -20.12
CA PHE A 274 9.16 3.08 -20.54
C PHE A 274 9.88 1.74 -20.60
N TYR A 275 10.82 1.65 -21.53
CA TYR A 275 11.77 0.55 -21.66
C TYR A 275 13.18 1.09 -21.40
N VAL A 276 13.96 0.32 -20.65
CA VAL A 276 15.36 0.62 -20.34
C VAL A 276 16.24 -0.42 -21.04
N PRO A 277 16.92 -0.08 -22.15
CA PRO A 277 17.89 -0.96 -22.81
C PRO A 277 18.98 -1.45 -21.85
N MET A 278 19.31 -2.73 -21.92
CA MET A 278 20.20 -3.44 -20.97
C MET A 278 19.73 -3.40 -19.50
N GLY A 279 18.51 -2.93 -19.23
CA GLY A 279 17.92 -2.84 -17.90
C GLY A 279 18.86 -2.24 -16.85
N PHE A 280 18.83 -2.83 -15.64
CA PHE A 280 19.69 -2.41 -14.53
C PHE A 280 21.19 -2.61 -14.79
N GLU A 281 21.56 -3.51 -15.71
CA GLU A 281 22.97 -3.75 -16.04
C GLU A 281 23.61 -2.52 -16.68
N SER A 282 22.81 -1.67 -17.35
CA SER A 282 23.26 -0.37 -17.91
C SER A 282 23.71 0.63 -16.84
N TRP A 283 23.30 0.43 -15.58
CA TRP A 283 23.49 1.39 -14.50
C TRP A 283 24.42 0.89 -13.38
N LEU A 284 25.13 -0.22 -13.59
CA LEU A 284 26.04 -0.74 -12.57
C LEU A 284 27.14 0.28 -12.22
N PRO A 285 27.37 0.58 -10.91
CA PRO A 285 28.30 1.63 -10.49
C PRO A 285 29.77 1.29 -10.75
N THR A 286 30.09 0.02 -11.05
CA THR A 286 31.45 -0.50 -11.26
C THR A 286 31.86 -0.62 -12.74
N GLN A 287 31.03 -0.10 -13.66
CA GLN A 287 31.31 -0.14 -15.09
C GLN A 287 32.52 0.71 -15.49
N THR A 288 33.28 0.23 -16.49
CA THR A 288 34.35 0.98 -17.15
C THR A 288 33.81 2.12 -18.02
N ASP A 289 34.63 3.13 -18.36
CA ASP A 289 34.21 4.25 -19.23
C ASP A 289 33.59 3.80 -20.57
N GLU A 290 34.04 2.67 -21.13
CA GLU A 290 33.48 2.09 -22.36
C GLU A 290 32.09 1.47 -22.13
N GLN A 291 31.89 0.82 -20.98
CA GLN A 291 30.58 0.29 -20.55
C GLN A 291 29.62 1.40 -20.11
N GLN A 292 30.11 2.46 -19.48
CA GLN A 292 29.30 3.63 -19.11
C GLN A 292 28.79 4.43 -20.31
N ASN A 293 29.44 4.27 -21.48
CA ASN A 293 28.99 4.83 -22.76
C ASN A 293 27.97 3.92 -23.49
N SER A 294 27.58 2.77 -22.91
CA SER A 294 26.39 2.03 -23.33
C SER A 294 25.12 2.81 -22.92
N SER A 295 24.00 2.57 -23.60
CA SER A 295 22.80 3.41 -23.48
C SER A 295 22.29 3.46 -22.03
N ARG A 296 22.26 4.66 -21.43
CA ARG A 296 21.50 4.97 -20.19
C ARG A 296 20.12 5.54 -20.51
N GLU A 297 19.67 5.40 -21.74
CA GLU A 297 18.43 6.03 -22.20
C GLU A 297 17.24 5.29 -21.62
N ILE A 298 16.29 6.06 -21.09
CA ILE A 298 14.95 5.57 -20.80
C ILE A 298 14.09 5.95 -22.00
N LEU A 299 13.56 4.95 -22.70
CA LEU A 299 12.82 5.12 -23.94
C LEU A 299 11.32 4.98 -23.68
N ARG A 300 10.52 5.95 -24.11
CA ARG A 300 9.06 5.79 -24.09
C ARG A 300 8.66 4.67 -25.06
N TRP A 301 7.91 3.69 -24.57
CA TRP A 301 7.60 2.45 -25.28
C TRP A 301 6.10 2.24 -25.51
N GLY A 302 5.27 2.79 -24.62
CA GLY A 302 3.82 2.64 -24.66
C GLY A 302 3.11 3.73 -23.86
N GLY A 303 1.79 3.70 -23.92
CA GLY A 303 0.94 4.56 -23.10
C GLY A 303 -0.50 4.06 -23.06
N TYR A 304 -1.19 4.43 -21.99
CA TYR A 304 -2.60 4.11 -21.80
C TYR A 304 -3.33 5.27 -21.12
N SER A 305 -4.50 5.61 -21.66
CA SER A 305 -5.47 6.49 -21.02
C SER A 305 -6.90 6.00 -21.29
N PRO A 306 -7.81 6.01 -20.31
CA PRO A 306 -9.20 5.61 -20.51
C PRO A 306 -9.87 6.42 -21.62
N GLU A 307 -10.61 5.75 -22.50
CA GLU A 307 -11.42 6.44 -23.51
C GLU A 307 -12.49 7.31 -22.81
N PRO A 308 -12.68 8.59 -23.18
CA PRO A 308 -13.58 9.52 -22.47
C PRO A 308 -15.03 9.04 -22.34
N GLU A 309 -15.55 8.30 -23.33
CA GLU A 309 -16.88 7.69 -23.27
C GLU A 309 -17.02 6.62 -22.17
N THR A 310 -15.91 6.09 -21.66
CA THR A 310 -15.89 5.02 -20.66
C THR A 310 -15.70 5.52 -19.23
N THR A 311 -15.70 6.84 -18.98
CA THR A 311 -15.37 7.39 -17.64
C THR A 311 -16.61 7.77 -16.83
N CYS A 312 -17.81 7.51 -17.34
CA CYS A 312 -19.06 8.09 -16.82
C CYS A 312 -19.05 9.63 -16.73
N GLY A 313 -18.19 10.31 -17.49
CA GLY A 313 -18.01 11.76 -17.43
C GLY A 313 -17.08 12.23 -16.29
N GLY A 314 -16.43 11.30 -15.58
CA GLY A 314 -15.42 11.59 -14.58
C GLY A 314 -14.13 12.14 -15.17
N SER A 315 -13.28 12.67 -14.29
CA SER A 315 -11.92 13.09 -14.65
C SER A 315 -11.08 11.90 -15.13
N ILE A 316 -10.00 12.23 -15.84
CA ILE A 316 -8.92 11.30 -16.16
C ILE A 316 -7.69 11.87 -15.47
N PHE A 317 -7.43 11.34 -14.28
CA PHE A 317 -6.26 11.65 -13.46
C PHE A 317 -5.70 10.31 -13.03
N ASN A 318 -4.56 9.90 -13.61
CA ASN A 318 -3.90 8.65 -13.24
C ASN A 318 -3.21 8.89 -11.91
N HIS A 319 -3.74 8.27 -10.86
CA HIS A 319 -3.20 8.42 -9.52
C HIS A 319 -2.11 7.37 -9.26
N ASP A 320 -2.43 6.11 -9.57
CA ASP A 320 -1.58 4.99 -9.19
C ASP A 320 -1.58 3.86 -10.22
N ASN A 321 -0.46 3.13 -10.31
CA ASN A 321 -0.28 1.96 -11.15
C ASN A 321 0.29 0.83 -10.29
N VAL A 322 -0.36 -0.32 -10.29
CA VAL A 322 0.15 -1.54 -9.65
C VAL A 322 0.29 -2.65 -10.68
N TYR A 323 1.51 -3.13 -10.86
CA TYR A 323 1.85 -4.31 -11.63
C TYR A 323 1.54 -5.57 -10.82
N HIS A 324 0.86 -6.53 -11.44
CA HIS A 324 0.58 -7.81 -10.80
C HIS A 324 0.46 -8.95 -11.82
N GLU A 325 0.98 -10.13 -11.48
CA GLU A 325 0.80 -11.36 -12.28
C GLU A 325 -0.42 -12.13 -11.80
N HIS A 326 -1.49 -12.08 -12.59
CA HIS A 326 -2.77 -12.65 -12.19
C HIS A 326 -2.66 -14.16 -11.88
N PRO A 327 -3.02 -14.64 -10.68
CA PRO A 327 -2.67 -15.97 -10.18
C PRO A 327 -3.34 -17.13 -10.94
N ILE A 328 -4.41 -16.85 -11.70
CA ILE A 328 -5.10 -17.85 -12.53
C ILE A 328 -4.61 -17.85 -13.98
N THR A 329 -4.59 -16.68 -14.64
CA THR A 329 -4.32 -16.57 -16.07
C THR A 329 -2.83 -16.48 -16.39
N GLY A 330 -2.00 -16.07 -15.41
CA GLY A 330 -0.58 -15.76 -15.61
C GLY A 330 -0.34 -14.51 -16.47
N GLN A 331 -1.38 -13.72 -16.72
CA GLN A 331 -1.24 -12.44 -17.40
C GLN A 331 -0.52 -11.46 -16.49
N LYS A 332 0.36 -10.66 -17.08
CA LYS A 332 0.97 -9.51 -16.43
C LYS A 332 0.04 -8.32 -16.64
N LEU A 333 -0.59 -7.86 -15.57
CA LEU A 333 -1.63 -6.83 -15.61
C LEU A 333 -1.17 -5.57 -14.87
N LEU A 334 -1.57 -4.41 -15.37
CA LEU A 334 -1.58 -3.17 -14.61
C LEU A 334 -2.98 -2.93 -14.06
N TYR A 335 -3.09 -2.83 -12.75
CA TYR A 335 -4.25 -2.35 -12.02
C TYR A 335 -4.05 -0.86 -11.78
N ILE A 336 -4.82 -0.04 -12.48
CA ILE A 336 -4.60 1.39 -12.58
C ILE A 336 -5.75 2.14 -11.90
N SER A 337 -5.38 3.01 -10.98
CA SER A 337 -6.30 3.86 -10.22
C SER A 337 -6.44 5.20 -10.92
N TYR A 338 -7.66 5.51 -11.37
CA TYR A 338 -8.01 6.80 -11.92
C TYR A 338 -9.05 7.53 -11.09
N TRP A 339 -8.80 8.81 -10.79
CA TRP A 339 -9.84 9.61 -10.16
C TRP A 339 -10.96 9.90 -11.14
N GLY A 340 -12.21 9.59 -10.78
CA GLY A 340 -13.38 9.76 -11.64
C GLY A 340 -13.55 8.67 -12.70
N ALA A 341 -12.46 8.11 -13.26
CA ALA A 341 -12.50 7.04 -14.26
C ALA A 341 -12.36 5.61 -13.71
N GLY A 342 -12.28 5.45 -12.39
CA GLY A 342 -12.39 4.16 -11.70
C GLY A 342 -11.17 3.26 -11.85
N LEU A 343 -11.34 1.97 -11.54
CA LEU A 343 -10.31 0.95 -11.70
C LEU A 343 -10.20 0.55 -13.18
N ARG A 344 -8.98 0.51 -13.71
CA ARG A 344 -8.66 -0.03 -15.05
C ARG A 344 -7.69 -1.19 -14.94
N ILE A 345 -7.92 -2.22 -15.74
CA ILE A 345 -7.08 -3.41 -15.79
C ILE A 345 -6.58 -3.54 -17.23
N VAL A 346 -5.27 -3.45 -17.41
CA VAL A 346 -4.62 -3.37 -18.72
C VAL A 346 -3.59 -4.49 -18.84
N ASP A 347 -3.62 -5.25 -19.94
CA ASP A 347 -2.68 -6.33 -20.18
C ASP A 347 -1.36 -5.81 -20.77
N VAL A 348 -0.27 -6.01 -20.04
CA VAL A 348 1.09 -5.66 -20.42
C VAL A 348 2.00 -6.87 -20.65
N THR A 349 1.44 -8.08 -20.68
CA THR A 349 2.17 -9.37 -20.79
C THR A 349 3.16 -9.41 -21.94
N ASN A 350 2.81 -8.81 -23.08
CA ASN A 350 3.59 -8.88 -24.31
C ASN A 350 3.90 -7.47 -24.83
N PRO A 351 4.96 -6.82 -24.32
CA PRO A 351 5.40 -5.56 -24.89
C PRO A 351 5.72 -5.70 -26.39
N PRO A 352 5.39 -4.73 -27.25
CA PRO A 352 5.64 -4.82 -28.68
C PRO A 352 7.13 -4.66 -28.99
N VAL A 353 7.62 -5.39 -29.99
CA VAL A 353 9.03 -5.28 -30.45
C VAL A 353 9.32 -3.94 -31.15
N VAL A 354 8.29 -3.24 -31.62
CA VAL A 354 8.39 -1.88 -32.15
C VAL A 354 7.72 -0.96 -31.13
N PRO A 355 8.41 0.08 -30.63
CA PRO A 355 7.83 0.99 -29.65
C PRO A 355 6.61 1.69 -30.22
N ASP A 356 5.62 1.89 -29.37
CA ASP A 356 4.44 2.72 -29.60
C ASP A 356 4.48 3.91 -28.63
N PRO A 357 5.42 4.86 -28.82
CA PRO A 357 5.64 5.93 -27.86
C PRO A 357 4.45 6.87 -27.72
N GLU A 358 3.56 6.88 -28.72
CA GLU A 358 2.31 7.62 -28.69
C GLU A 358 1.17 6.81 -28.02
N GLY A 359 1.38 5.55 -27.63
CA GLY A 359 0.35 4.74 -26.99
C GLY A 359 -0.93 4.63 -27.82
N ILE A 360 -0.83 4.59 -29.15
CA ILE A 360 -2.01 4.52 -30.03
C ILE A 360 -2.69 3.15 -29.93
N SER A 361 -1.89 2.12 -29.68
CA SER A 361 -2.31 0.72 -29.70
C SER A 361 -1.82 -0.05 -28.48
N TRP A 362 -0.58 0.16 -28.00
CA TRP A 362 -0.08 -0.57 -26.84
C TRP A 362 0.19 0.31 -25.61
N PRO A 363 -0.34 -0.06 -24.44
CA PRO A 363 -1.39 -1.07 -24.22
C PRO A 363 -2.82 -0.51 -24.37
N GLN A 364 -3.02 0.61 -25.07
CA GLN A 364 -4.34 1.24 -25.30
C GLN A 364 -5.43 0.26 -25.76
N ASP A 365 -5.14 -0.61 -26.74
CA ASP A 365 -6.08 -1.62 -27.26
C ASP A 365 -6.21 -2.87 -26.35
N TYR A 366 -5.50 -2.88 -25.22
CA TYR A 366 -5.37 -4.01 -24.30
C TYR A 366 -5.96 -3.72 -22.91
N GLU A 367 -6.89 -2.76 -22.77
CA GLU A 367 -7.80 -2.71 -21.61
C GLU A 367 -8.60 -4.03 -21.59
N VAL A 368 -8.30 -4.89 -20.60
CA VAL A 368 -9.01 -6.17 -20.45
C VAL A 368 -10.28 -6.01 -19.64
N GLY A 369 -10.29 -5.10 -18.67
CA GLY A 369 -11.47 -4.78 -17.89
C GLY A 369 -11.39 -3.47 -17.13
N ARG A 370 -12.54 -3.01 -16.63
CA ARG A 370 -12.67 -1.86 -15.74
C ARG A 370 -13.77 -2.03 -14.72
N TRP A 371 -13.73 -1.25 -13.65
CA TRP A 371 -14.86 -1.12 -12.74
C TRP A 371 -15.10 0.33 -12.36
N LEU A 372 -16.37 0.75 -12.43
CA LEU A 372 -16.87 2.02 -11.90
C LEU A 372 -18.30 1.83 -11.35
N GLY A 373 -18.83 2.86 -10.70
CA GLY A 373 -20.19 2.83 -10.17
C GLY A 373 -21.30 2.68 -11.23
N CYS A 374 -21.05 3.08 -12.48
CA CYS A 374 -22.05 3.29 -13.52
C CYS A 374 -21.76 2.51 -14.82
N PRO A 375 -22.79 2.25 -15.65
CA PRO A 375 -22.60 1.66 -16.97
C PRO A 375 -21.73 2.53 -17.89
N THR A 376 -20.87 1.89 -18.67
CA THR A 376 -19.93 2.53 -19.61
C THR A 376 -20.02 1.97 -21.04
N ALA A 377 -21.07 1.21 -21.31
CA ALA A 377 -21.45 0.75 -22.64
C ALA A 377 -22.98 0.78 -22.77
N ASP A 378 -23.47 0.62 -24.00
CA ASP A 378 -24.91 0.53 -24.27
C ASP A 378 -25.46 -0.89 -23.97
N ASP A 379 -24.62 -1.92 -24.06
CA ASP A 379 -24.95 -3.32 -23.85
C ASP A 379 -23.73 -4.13 -23.31
N GLY A 380 -23.92 -5.44 -23.11
CA GLY A 380 -22.87 -6.35 -22.64
C GLY A 380 -22.53 -6.19 -21.16
N TRP A 381 -21.32 -6.62 -20.79
CA TRP A 381 -20.87 -6.67 -19.39
C TRP A 381 -20.86 -5.29 -18.71
N TYR A 382 -20.54 -4.23 -19.47
CA TYR A 382 -20.50 -2.85 -19.01
C TYR A 382 -21.76 -2.05 -19.35
N GLY A 383 -22.77 -2.69 -19.93
CA GLY A 383 -24.07 -2.09 -20.23
C GLY A 383 -24.98 -2.00 -19.01
N PRO A 384 -26.15 -1.33 -19.11
CA PRO A 384 -27.04 -1.09 -17.96
C PRO A 384 -27.59 -2.35 -17.28
N ASP A 385 -27.71 -3.44 -18.04
CA ASP A 385 -28.14 -4.76 -17.55
C ASP A 385 -26.94 -5.70 -17.28
N GLY A 386 -25.72 -5.19 -17.38
CA GLY A 386 -24.46 -5.92 -17.18
C GLY A 386 -23.98 -5.92 -15.73
N GLY A 387 -23.02 -6.81 -15.44
CA GLY A 387 -22.48 -7.04 -14.11
C GLY A 387 -21.28 -6.16 -13.72
N GLY A 388 -20.69 -5.43 -14.68
CA GLY A 388 -19.40 -4.74 -14.53
C GLY A 388 -19.43 -3.38 -13.82
N HIS A 389 -20.49 -3.09 -13.06
CA HIS A 389 -20.68 -1.80 -12.39
C HIS A 389 -21.50 -1.97 -11.10
N ALA A 390 -21.59 -0.92 -10.26
CA ALA A 390 -22.38 -0.95 -9.02
C ALA A 390 -23.85 -0.49 -9.17
N GLY A 391 -24.30 -0.15 -10.38
CA GLY A 391 -25.68 0.25 -10.65
C GLY A 391 -26.02 1.68 -10.20
N MET A 392 -25.00 2.49 -9.95
CA MET A 392 -25.12 3.91 -9.64
C MET A 392 -25.40 4.71 -10.91
N SER A 393 -26.02 5.88 -10.75
CA SER A 393 -26.04 6.86 -11.83
C SER A 393 -24.68 7.57 -11.96
N ALA A 394 -24.37 8.14 -13.13
CA ALA A 394 -23.17 8.97 -13.29
C ALA A 394 -23.12 10.14 -12.28
N ASN A 395 -24.28 10.73 -11.95
CA ASN A 395 -24.36 11.81 -10.95
C ASN A 395 -24.04 11.32 -9.54
N GLU A 396 -24.35 10.06 -9.21
CA GLU A 396 -24.08 9.46 -7.90
C GLU A 396 -22.63 9.01 -7.79
N TRP A 397 -22.06 8.49 -8.88
CA TRP A 397 -20.64 8.17 -8.97
C TRP A 397 -19.78 9.42 -8.75
N LEU A 398 -20.09 10.52 -9.46
CA LEU A 398 -19.32 11.77 -9.41
C LEU A 398 -19.73 12.73 -8.28
N ASP A 399 -20.61 12.31 -7.37
CA ASP A 399 -20.97 13.14 -6.22
C ASP A 399 -19.85 13.06 -5.18
N GLN A 400 -19.02 14.09 -5.12
CA GLN A 400 -17.95 14.23 -4.13
C GLN A 400 -18.44 14.06 -2.69
N ASN A 401 -19.71 14.36 -2.40
CA ASN A 401 -20.26 14.18 -1.06
C ASN A 401 -20.53 12.73 -0.69
N LEU A 402 -20.58 11.81 -1.67
CA LEU A 402 -20.81 10.38 -1.45
C LEU A 402 -19.51 9.57 -1.46
N GLY A 403 -18.42 10.16 -1.94
CA GLY A 403 -17.11 9.57 -1.86
C GLY A 403 -16.93 8.30 -2.72
N ASN A 404 -17.68 8.15 -3.82
CA ASN A 404 -17.69 6.90 -4.59
C ASN A 404 -16.60 6.79 -5.65
N ASP A 405 -16.23 7.89 -6.32
CA ASP A 405 -15.29 7.93 -7.43
C ASP A 405 -13.83 8.06 -6.98
N ASN A 406 -13.05 9.04 -7.48
CA ASN A 406 -11.67 9.34 -7.06
C ASN A 406 -10.77 8.16 -6.64
N ILE A 407 -10.78 7.05 -7.41
CA ILE A 407 -10.02 5.84 -7.04
C ILE A 407 -8.53 6.17 -6.98
N HIS A 408 -7.98 6.06 -5.78
CA HIS A 408 -6.66 6.51 -5.37
C HIS A 408 -5.63 5.39 -5.46
N TYR A 409 -5.95 4.24 -4.85
CA TYR A 409 -5.06 3.08 -4.83
C TYR A 409 -5.83 1.80 -5.13
N ALA A 410 -5.12 0.82 -5.67
CA ALA A 410 -5.63 -0.51 -5.95
C ALA A 410 -4.65 -1.57 -5.44
N VAL A 411 -5.14 -2.54 -4.66
CA VAL A 411 -4.31 -3.63 -4.13
C VAL A 411 -4.93 -4.96 -4.57
N PRO A 412 -4.40 -5.59 -5.63
CA PRO A 412 -4.75 -6.95 -6.00
C PRO A 412 -4.12 -7.94 -5.00
N TYR A 413 -4.82 -9.01 -4.68
CA TYR A 413 -4.27 -10.10 -3.89
C TYR A 413 -3.26 -10.94 -4.68
N ASP A 414 -2.16 -11.36 -4.05
CA ASP A 414 -1.21 -12.25 -4.73
C ASP A 414 -1.70 -13.69 -4.92
N HIS A 415 -2.77 -14.06 -4.22
CA HIS A 415 -3.29 -15.43 -4.13
C HIS A 415 -4.81 -15.47 -4.23
N LEU A 416 -5.34 -16.66 -4.48
CA LEU A 416 -6.78 -16.87 -4.35
C LEU A 416 -7.19 -17.08 -2.90
N ILE A 417 -8.40 -16.63 -2.61
CA ILE A 417 -9.07 -16.72 -1.33
C ILE A 417 -10.27 -17.63 -1.48
N CYS A 418 -10.51 -18.46 -0.47
CA CYS A 418 -11.74 -19.19 -0.24
C CYS A 418 -12.14 -18.98 1.23
N LYS A 419 -13.35 -19.38 1.62
CA LYS A 419 -13.89 -19.18 2.98
C LYS A 419 -12.84 -19.37 4.08
N ASP A 420 -12.47 -18.28 4.76
CA ASP A 420 -11.52 -18.24 5.89
C ASP A 420 -10.10 -18.79 5.59
N VAL A 421 -9.74 -19.02 4.32
CA VAL A 421 -8.43 -19.57 3.92
C VAL A 421 -7.91 -18.98 2.61
N SER A 422 -6.58 -18.98 2.44
CA SER A 422 -5.94 -18.71 1.13
C SER A 422 -5.32 -19.95 0.51
N GLN A 423 -4.83 -19.81 -0.73
CA GLN A 423 -4.03 -20.84 -1.40
C GLN A 423 -2.72 -21.17 -0.69
N TYR A 424 -2.22 -20.30 0.19
CA TYR A 424 -1.00 -20.54 0.95
C TYR A 424 -1.21 -21.48 2.13
N VAL A 425 -2.45 -21.65 2.58
CA VAL A 425 -2.80 -22.59 3.65
C VAL A 425 -2.69 -24.03 3.14
N ASP A 426 -2.18 -24.94 3.97
CA ASP A 426 -2.09 -26.37 3.62
C ASP A 426 -3.48 -26.93 3.24
N GLN A 427 -3.54 -27.61 2.09
CA GLN A 427 -4.79 -28.15 1.54
C GLN A 427 -5.58 -29.04 2.51
N SER A 428 -4.92 -29.70 3.46
CA SER A 428 -5.60 -30.53 4.48
C SER A 428 -6.40 -29.72 5.50
N LEU A 429 -6.18 -28.40 5.57
CA LEU A 429 -6.88 -27.47 6.45
C LEU A 429 -8.00 -26.71 5.72
N TRP A 430 -8.12 -26.83 4.40
CA TRP A 430 -9.15 -26.15 3.64
C TRP A 430 -10.56 -26.64 4.02
N PRO A 431 -11.54 -25.74 4.17
CA PRO A 431 -12.95 -26.10 4.33
C PRO A 431 -13.44 -26.97 3.17
N VAL A 432 -14.48 -27.78 3.42
CA VAL A 432 -15.04 -28.68 2.40
C VAL A 432 -15.60 -27.91 1.20
N GLU A 433 -16.07 -26.70 1.45
CA GLU A 433 -16.58 -25.75 0.47
C GLU A 433 -15.50 -25.23 -0.49
N CYS A 434 -14.21 -25.38 -0.15
CA CYS A 434 -13.08 -25.02 -1.01
C CYS A 434 -12.60 -26.20 -1.87
N GLY A 435 -13.08 -27.42 -1.60
CA GLY A 435 -12.80 -28.61 -2.39
C GLY A 435 -11.31 -28.86 -2.61
N THR A 436 -10.94 -29.15 -3.86
CA THR A 436 -9.54 -29.43 -4.25
C THR A 436 -8.78 -28.23 -4.81
N GLY A 437 -9.35 -27.02 -4.72
CA GLY A 437 -8.76 -25.78 -5.25
C GLY A 437 -9.60 -25.15 -6.37
N PRO A 438 -9.08 -24.11 -7.05
CA PRO A 438 -9.83 -23.35 -8.07
C PRO A 438 -10.24 -24.18 -9.30
N SER A 439 -9.57 -25.30 -9.55
CA SER A 439 -9.91 -26.22 -10.66
C SER A 439 -10.97 -27.27 -10.31
N ASP A 440 -11.46 -27.29 -9.07
CA ASP A 440 -12.49 -28.22 -8.63
C ASP A 440 -13.80 -27.98 -9.39
N ALA A 441 -14.38 -29.04 -9.95
CA ALA A 441 -15.56 -28.93 -10.81
C ALA A 441 -16.84 -28.48 -10.08
N VAL A 442 -16.88 -28.59 -8.75
CA VAL A 442 -18.03 -28.21 -7.92
C VAL A 442 -17.70 -27.00 -7.07
N TYR A 443 -16.53 -27.01 -6.42
CA TYR A 443 -16.13 -26.03 -5.42
C TYR A 443 -15.15 -24.97 -5.94
N GLY A 444 -14.65 -25.12 -7.18
CA GLY A 444 -13.72 -24.16 -7.77
C GLY A 444 -14.30 -22.75 -7.88
N VAL A 445 -15.63 -22.65 -7.99
CA VAL A 445 -16.38 -21.39 -7.96
C VAL A 445 -16.26 -20.63 -6.63
N ASN A 446 -15.78 -21.24 -5.55
CA ASN A 446 -15.61 -20.54 -4.28
C ASN A 446 -14.21 -19.92 -4.12
N TRP A 447 -13.29 -20.18 -5.04
CA TRP A 447 -11.98 -19.54 -5.08
C TRP A 447 -12.07 -18.24 -5.85
N ARG A 448 -11.64 -17.16 -5.19
CA ARG A 448 -11.81 -15.80 -5.66
C ARG A 448 -10.49 -15.06 -5.63
N HIS A 449 -10.26 -14.26 -6.65
CA HIS A 449 -9.24 -13.22 -6.65
C HIS A 449 -9.94 -11.90 -6.44
N TYR A 450 -9.47 -11.11 -5.48
CA TYR A 450 -10.03 -9.79 -5.20
C TYR A 450 -8.99 -8.72 -5.50
N THR A 451 -9.49 -7.57 -5.96
CA THR A 451 -8.75 -6.31 -5.99
C THR A 451 -9.50 -5.31 -5.14
N ILE A 452 -8.80 -4.76 -4.16
CA ILE A 452 -9.38 -3.82 -3.22
C ILE A 452 -9.00 -2.44 -3.70
N ILE A 453 -9.98 -1.55 -3.79
CA ILE A 453 -9.78 -0.19 -4.26
C ILE A 453 -10.37 0.80 -3.26
N ALA A 454 -9.69 1.94 -3.12
CA ALA A 454 -10.09 2.98 -2.20
C ALA A 454 -10.11 4.34 -2.91
N PRO A 455 -11.11 5.18 -2.64
CA PRO A 455 -11.16 6.53 -3.15
C PRO A 455 -10.48 7.53 -2.20
N GLU A 456 -9.97 8.63 -2.74
CA GLU A 456 -9.39 9.72 -1.94
C GLU A 456 -10.13 11.05 -2.15
N TYR A 457 -10.48 11.67 -1.03
CA TYR A 457 -10.98 13.04 -1.01
C TYR A 457 -10.31 13.83 0.10
N GLY A 458 -9.72 14.98 -0.25
CA GLY A 458 -9.20 15.92 0.73
C GLY A 458 -10.27 16.57 1.62
N SER A 459 -11.55 16.49 1.25
CA SER A 459 -12.69 16.78 2.12
C SER A 459 -13.99 16.30 1.50
N ASN A 460 -14.88 15.70 2.28
CA ASN A 460 -16.28 15.49 1.90
C ASN A 460 -17.19 15.36 3.13
N THR A 461 -18.50 15.59 2.95
CA THR A 461 -19.45 15.56 4.08
C THR A 461 -19.90 14.16 4.45
N ASN A 462 -19.91 13.21 3.50
CA ASN A 462 -20.35 11.83 3.75
C ASN A 462 -19.35 10.82 3.17
N HIS A 463 -18.20 10.64 3.84
CA HIS A 463 -17.30 9.47 3.78
C HIS A 463 -15.97 9.74 3.07
N THR A 464 -14.87 9.74 3.81
CA THR A 464 -13.55 9.49 3.20
C THR A 464 -13.11 8.05 3.36
N GLY A 465 -13.68 7.27 4.28
CA GLY A 465 -13.17 5.94 4.64
C GLY A 465 -13.71 4.73 3.86
N ILE A 466 -14.20 4.88 2.63
CA ILE A 466 -14.78 3.75 1.88
C ILE A 466 -13.66 2.85 1.33
N VAL A 467 -13.88 1.54 1.38
CA VAL A 467 -13.08 0.55 0.68
C VAL A 467 -14.02 -0.35 -0.13
N TRP A 468 -13.70 -0.56 -1.41
CA TRP A 468 -14.47 -1.41 -2.31
C TRP A 468 -13.70 -2.70 -2.59
N THR A 469 -14.37 -3.85 -2.46
CA THR A 469 -13.80 -5.14 -2.86
C THR A 469 -14.39 -5.56 -4.20
N ILE A 470 -13.52 -5.65 -5.20
CA ILE A 470 -13.88 -6.03 -6.56
C ILE A 470 -13.44 -7.47 -6.80
N ASP A 471 -14.35 -8.35 -7.21
CA ASP A 471 -13.99 -9.67 -7.75
C ASP A 471 -13.33 -9.46 -9.10
N THR A 472 -12.06 -9.86 -9.20
CA THR A 472 -11.24 -9.81 -10.40
C THR A 472 -10.73 -11.20 -10.77
N THR A 473 -11.43 -12.26 -10.33
CA THR A 473 -11.12 -13.68 -10.65
C THR A 473 -11.04 -13.93 -12.15
N ASP A 474 -11.95 -13.29 -12.90
CA ASP A 474 -11.76 -13.05 -14.32
C ASP A 474 -11.46 -11.55 -14.49
N PRO A 475 -10.23 -11.17 -14.87
CA PRO A 475 -9.85 -9.77 -14.97
C PRO A 475 -10.60 -9.02 -16.09
N ALA A 476 -11.25 -9.74 -17.02
CA ALA A 476 -12.09 -9.15 -18.05
C ALA A 476 -13.55 -8.94 -17.61
N MET A 477 -13.96 -9.53 -16.48
CA MET A 477 -15.29 -9.38 -15.93
C MET A 477 -15.24 -8.96 -14.45
N PRO A 478 -14.61 -7.82 -14.11
CA PRO A 478 -14.57 -7.36 -12.73
C PRO A 478 -15.97 -6.90 -12.26
N PHE A 479 -16.33 -7.16 -11.01
CA PHE A 479 -17.59 -6.70 -10.42
C PHE A 479 -17.52 -6.50 -8.90
N LEU A 480 -18.43 -5.68 -8.37
CA LEU A 480 -18.48 -5.35 -6.95
C LEU A 480 -19.02 -6.54 -6.13
N VAL A 481 -18.31 -6.92 -5.07
CA VAL A 481 -18.74 -7.98 -4.14
C VAL A 481 -18.87 -7.53 -2.68
N SER A 482 -18.13 -6.51 -2.25
CA SER A 482 -18.27 -5.94 -0.90
C SER A 482 -17.98 -4.43 -0.90
N LYS A 483 -18.54 -3.74 0.10
CA LYS A 483 -18.26 -2.35 0.43
C LYS A 483 -18.02 -2.27 1.93
N TRP A 484 -16.85 -1.78 2.33
CA TRP A 484 -16.55 -1.41 3.70
C TRP A 484 -16.49 0.12 3.84
N LYS A 485 -16.73 0.60 5.06
CA LYS A 485 -16.49 1.98 5.47
C LYS A 485 -15.98 1.97 6.92
N LEU A 486 -15.29 3.03 7.32
CA LEU A 486 -14.95 3.25 8.72
C LEU A 486 -16.18 2.99 9.63
N PRO A 487 -16.06 2.10 10.63
CA PRO A 487 -17.16 1.76 11.51
C PRO A 487 -17.44 2.94 12.44
N GLY A 488 -18.72 3.17 12.73
CA GLY A 488 -19.14 4.24 13.62
C GLY A 488 -20.22 5.16 13.06
N GLN A 489 -20.58 6.14 13.88
CA GLN A 489 -21.51 7.22 13.58
C GLN A 489 -20.93 8.52 14.14
N SER A 490 -21.22 9.64 13.48
CA SER A 490 -20.80 10.95 13.96
C SER A 490 -21.96 11.75 14.54
N ILE A 491 -21.62 12.74 15.36
CA ILE A 491 -22.55 13.75 15.84
C ILE A 491 -22.24 15.06 15.13
N LEU A 492 -23.21 15.62 14.42
CA LEU A 492 -23.07 16.90 13.74
C LEU A 492 -23.02 18.06 14.74
N PRO A 493 -22.49 19.25 14.36
CA PRO A 493 -22.43 20.42 15.25
C PRO A 493 -23.77 20.88 15.83
N ASP A 494 -24.90 20.49 15.22
CA ASP A 494 -26.25 20.77 15.70
C ASP A 494 -26.79 19.71 16.68
N GLY A 495 -25.99 18.68 17.00
CA GLY A 495 -26.30 17.57 17.90
C GLY A 495 -27.07 16.42 17.25
N THR A 496 -27.30 16.44 15.94
CA THR A 496 -27.92 15.32 15.22
C THR A 496 -26.91 14.23 14.90
N VAL A 497 -27.35 12.97 14.85
CA VAL A 497 -26.47 11.83 14.53
C VAL A 497 -26.48 11.59 13.03
N HIS A 498 -25.30 11.40 12.46
CA HIS A 498 -25.11 11.01 11.06
C HIS A 498 -24.60 9.57 11.00
N ASP A 499 -25.13 8.78 10.06
CA ASP A 499 -24.88 7.33 9.98
C ASP A 499 -23.45 6.93 9.58
N ASN A 500 -22.60 7.93 9.34
CA ASN A 500 -21.21 7.77 8.96
C ASN A 500 -20.40 8.83 9.69
N HIS A 501 -19.09 8.63 9.74
CA HIS A 501 -18.16 9.68 10.15
C HIS A 501 -18.33 10.91 9.24
N TYR A 502 -18.61 12.05 9.87
CA TYR A 502 -18.79 13.35 9.22
C TYR A 502 -17.49 14.11 9.38
N ILE A 503 -16.96 14.62 8.27
CA ILE A 503 -15.66 15.28 8.27
C ILE A 503 -15.86 16.79 8.42
N PRO A 504 -15.57 17.39 9.58
CA PRO A 504 -15.43 18.83 9.67
C PRO A 504 -14.24 19.24 8.80
N GLY A 505 -14.39 20.31 8.02
CA GLY A 505 -13.31 20.75 7.13
C GLY A 505 -11.99 20.91 7.87
N GLY A 506 -10.90 20.40 7.27
CA GLY A 506 -9.56 20.38 7.86
C GLY A 506 -8.99 18.98 8.08
N TYR A 507 -9.83 17.93 8.15
CA TYR A 507 -9.38 16.54 8.28
C TYR A 507 -9.58 15.75 6.99
N ILE A 508 -8.72 14.74 6.80
CA ILE A 508 -8.80 13.77 5.71
C ILE A 508 -8.85 12.39 6.37
N PHE A 509 -9.91 11.60 6.21
CA PHE A 509 -9.93 10.19 6.66
C PHE A 509 -9.94 9.21 5.49
N SER A 510 -9.33 9.61 4.36
CA SER A 510 -9.27 8.77 3.16
C SER A 510 -8.29 7.63 3.40
N PRO A 511 -8.58 6.39 2.95
CA PRO A 511 -7.55 5.39 2.85
C PRO A 511 -6.46 5.92 1.92
N HIS A 512 -5.22 5.79 2.35
CA HIS A 512 -4.08 6.29 1.60
C HIS A 512 -3.21 5.16 1.05
N ASN A 513 -2.96 4.12 1.84
CA ASN A 513 -2.19 2.96 1.40
C ASN A 513 -2.71 1.70 2.09
N GLY A 514 -2.39 0.53 1.57
CA GLY A 514 -2.65 -0.73 2.21
C GLY A 514 -2.02 -1.91 1.49
N ASP A 515 -2.09 -3.06 2.16
CA ASP A 515 -1.44 -4.28 1.73
C ASP A 515 -2.21 -5.51 2.21
N THR A 516 -2.04 -6.61 1.50
CA THR A 516 -2.73 -7.88 1.77
C THR A 516 -1.92 -8.76 2.71
N GLY A 517 -2.60 -9.32 3.71
CA GLY A 517 -2.04 -10.37 4.55
C GLY A 517 -1.94 -11.71 3.81
N THR A 518 -1.40 -12.74 4.48
CA THR A 518 -1.27 -14.08 3.87
C THR A 518 -2.59 -14.83 3.65
N ASN A 519 -3.68 -14.38 4.28
CA ASN A 519 -5.01 -14.98 4.19
C ASN A 519 -5.98 -14.04 3.45
N GLY A 520 -7.22 -13.87 3.91
CA GLY A 520 -8.13 -12.85 3.40
C GLY A 520 -8.07 -11.54 4.18
N HIS A 521 -7.02 -11.32 4.95
CA HIS A 521 -6.83 -10.10 5.70
C HIS A 521 -6.29 -8.99 4.83
N VAL A 522 -6.74 -7.77 5.08
CA VAL A 522 -6.17 -6.58 4.45
C VAL A 522 -5.96 -5.49 5.48
N TYR A 523 -4.77 -4.89 5.40
CA TYR A 523 -4.32 -3.81 6.24
C TYR A 523 -4.38 -2.51 5.46
N TRP A 524 -5.03 -1.50 6.01
CA TRP A 524 -5.14 -0.21 5.34
C TRP A 524 -4.88 0.90 6.32
N THR A 525 -4.25 1.95 5.81
CA THR A 525 -4.01 3.16 6.56
C THR A 525 -4.89 4.27 6.05
N HIS A 526 -5.41 5.07 6.98
CA HIS A 526 -6.13 6.29 6.69
C HIS A 526 -5.36 7.43 7.31
N TYR A 527 -5.28 8.55 6.58
CA TYR A 527 -4.63 9.77 7.06
C TYR A 527 -4.94 10.05 8.54
N HIS A 528 -6.18 10.39 8.91
CA HIS A 528 -6.51 10.71 10.31
C HIS A 528 -7.33 9.64 11.07
N ALA A 529 -7.53 8.45 10.51
CA ALA A 529 -8.31 7.39 11.17
C ALA A 529 -7.46 6.21 11.63
N GLY A 530 -6.13 6.31 11.53
CA GLY A 530 -5.22 5.25 11.91
C GLY A 530 -5.23 4.08 10.93
N ASN A 531 -4.78 2.93 11.42
CA ASN A 531 -4.60 1.70 10.64
C ASN A 531 -5.66 0.68 11.02
N TRP A 532 -6.20 -0.01 10.01
CA TRP A 532 -7.32 -0.92 10.16
C TRP A 532 -6.99 -2.29 9.60
N LEU A 533 -7.42 -3.34 10.30
CA LEU A 533 -7.42 -4.72 9.84
C LEU A 533 -8.84 -5.14 9.50
N THR A 534 -9.02 -5.61 8.27
CA THR A 534 -10.31 -6.13 7.76
C THR A 534 -10.17 -7.54 7.21
N ASP A 535 -11.20 -8.38 7.38
CA ASP A 535 -11.27 -9.70 6.76
C ASP A 535 -12.19 -9.69 5.53
N HIS A 536 -11.69 -10.23 4.45
CA HIS A 536 -12.32 -10.36 3.14
C HIS A 536 -12.53 -11.83 2.74
N SER A 537 -12.07 -12.79 3.55
CA SER A 537 -12.16 -14.23 3.26
C SER A 537 -13.59 -14.77 3.29
N GLY A 538 -14.45 -14.20 4.14
CA GLY A 538 -15.87 -14.55 4.26
C GLY A 538 -16.80 -13.88 3.23
N ILE A 539 -16.29 -12.99 2.37
CA ILE A 539 -17.13 -12.19 1.45
C ILE A 539 -17.95 -13.09 0.52
N TRP A 540 -17.31 -14.05 -0.14
CA TRP A 540 -17.98 -14.89 -1.15
C TRP A 540 -19.18 -15.66 -0.57
N ASP A 541 -19.00 -16.16 0.65
CA ASP A 541 -19.98 -16.99 1.36
C ASP A 541 -21.12 -16.16 1.97
N SER A 542 -20.87 -14.88 2.26
CA SER A 542 -21.86 -13.97 2.83
C SER A 542 -22.72 -13.27 1.78
N ILE A 543 -22.35 -13.32 0.49
CA ILE A 543 -23.17 -12.80 -0.60
C ILE A 543 -24.53 -13.52 -0.65
N VAL A 544 -25.60 -12.73 -0.68
CA VAL A 544 -26.94 -13.24 -0.98
C VAL A 544 -27.19 -13.11 -2.48
N TRP A 545 -27.22 -14.25 -3.18
CA TRP A 545 -27.51 -14.32 -4.61
C TRP A 545 -29.02 -14.33 -4.87
N LYS A 546 -29.49 -13.69 -5.95
CA LYS A 546 -30.93 -13.58 -6.30
C LYS A 546 -31.65 -14.93 -6.42
N ASP A 547 -30.95 -15.95 -6.92
CA ASP A 547 -31.47 -17.31 -7.06
C ASP A 547 -30.94 -18.28 -5.97
N GLY A 548 -30.28 -17.75 -4.93
CA GLY A 548 -29.70 -18.51 -3.83
C GLY A 548 -28.53 -19.42 -4.22
N THR A 549 -27.99 -19.27 -5.43
CA THR A 549 -26.82 -20.01 -5.94
C THR A 549 -25.82 -18.99 -6.51
N PRO A 550 -24.51 -19.17 -6.27
CA PRO A 550 -23.52 -18.28 -6.86
C PRO A 550 -23.58 -18.24 -8.38
N ALA A 551 -23.61 -17.03 -8.93
CA ALA A 551 -23.77 -16.75 -10.37
C ALA A 551 -22.84 -15.61 -10.82
N PRO A 552 -21.50 -15.79 -10.72
CA PRO A 552 -20.52 -14.75 -11.06
C PRO A 552 -20.63 -14.26 -12.52
N GLU A 553 -21.17 -15.07 -13.43
CA GLU A 553 -21.42 -14.69 -14.82
C GLU A 553 -22.47 -13.58 -14.99
N LEU A 554 -23.22 -13.26 -13.94
CA LEU A 554 -24.14 -12.12 -13.89
C LEU A 554 -23.49 -10.89 -13.22
N GLY A 555 -22.30 -11.04 -12.64
CA GLY A 555 -21.61 -10.02 -11.84
C GLY A 555 -22.50 -9.41 -10.77
N TRP A 556 -22.42 -8.10 -10.61
CA TRP A 556 -23.24 -7.34 -9.66
C TRP A 556 -24.75 -7.60 -9.82
N GLN A 557 -25.25 -7.84 -11.04
CA GLN A 557 -26.68 -8.07 -11.27
C GLN A 557 -27.18 -9.39 -10.68
N GLY A 558 -26.29 -10.35 -10.40
CA GLY A 558 -26.62 -11.60 -9.72
C GLY A 558 -26.79 -11.45 -8.20
N ILE A 559 -26.32 -10.35 -7.63
CA ILE A 559 -26.25 -10.11 -6.19
C ILE A 559 -27.54 -9.40 -5.72
N GLU A 560 -28.16 -9.94 -4.67
CA GLU A 560 -29.28 -9.29 -3.94
C GLU A 560 -28.74 -8.47 -2.76
N THR A 561 -27.75 -9.03 -2.04
CA THR A 561 -27.03 -8.35 -0.95
C THR A 561 -25.54 -8.60 -1.10
N LEU A 562 -24.74 -7.53 -1.05
CA LEU A 562 -23.27 -7.58 -1.02
C LEU A 562 -22.78 -8.49 0.13
N GLY A 563 -21.59 -9.07 -0.06
CA GLY A 563 -20.89 -9.76 1.00
C GLY A 563 -20.44 -8.79 2.09
N GLU A 564 -20.10 -9.35 3.25
CA GLU A 564 -19.66 -8.62 4.42
C GLU A 564 -18.13 -8.64 4.51
N THR A 565 -17.55 -7.45 4.71
CA THR A 565 -16.15 -7.29 5.11
C THR A 565 -16.13 -7.06 6.62
N GLU A 566 -15.48 -7.95 7.37
CA GLU A 566 -15.43 -7.87 8.83
C GLU A 566 -14.30 -6.93 9.27
N THR A 567 -14.53 -6.16 10.35
CA THR A 567 -13.47 -5.35 10.97
C THR A 567 -12.91 -6.11 12.16
N LEU A 568 -11.61 -6.41 12.13
CA LEU A 568 -10.96 -7.23 13.16
C LEU A 568 -10.20 -6.39 14.19
N GLY A 569 -9.73 -5.21 13.80
CA GLY A 569 -8.99 -4.36 14.73
C GLY A 569 -8.50 -3.06 14.13
N TYR A 570 -7.93 -2.21 14.98
CA TYR A 570 -7.29 -0.97 14.56
C TYR A 570 -6.12 -0.58 15.48
N TYR A 571 -5.24 0.28 14.97
CA TYR A 571 -4.14 0.90 15.70
C TYR A 571 -3.94 2.35 15.27
N LEU A 572 -3.96 3.28 16.23
CA LEU A 572 -3.66 4.69 15.99
C LEU A 572 -2.24 5.02 16.49
N PRO A 573 -1.32 5.42 15.58
CA PRO A 573 0.00 5.89 15.98
C PRO A 573 -0.08 7.15 16.87
N ALA A 574 0.38 7.02 18.11
CA ALA A 574 0.28 8.06 19.13
C ALA A 574 1.56 8.24 19.97
N GLY A 575 2.70 7.98 19.34
CA GLY A 575 3.99 7.87 20.02
C GLY A 575 4.11 6.58 20.84
N PRO A 576 5.31 5.97 20.90
CA PRO A 576 5.52 4.73 21.62
C PRO A 576 5.33 4.89 23.13
N GLU A 577 4.78 3.86 23.78
CA GLU A 577 4.40 3.89 25.20
C GLU A 577 5.59 3.98 26.18
N TRP A 578 6.81 3.73 25.70
CA TRP A 578 8.04 3.87 26.47
C TRP A 578 8.65 5.28 26.40
N VAL A 579 8.06 6.20 25.64
CA VAL A 579 8.44 7.62 25.58
C VAL A 579 7.44 8.41 26.43
N ALA A 580 7.96 9.17 27.40
CA ALA A 580 7.15 9.83 28.42
C ALA A 580 6.41 11.07 27.89
N ASP A 581 7.04 11.81 26.98
CA ASP A 581 6.48 13.01 26.35
C ASP A 581 6.71 12.94 24.82
N PRO A 582 6.00 12.04 24.12
CA PRO A 582 6.24 11.81 22.70
C PRO A 582 5.95 13.07 21.87
N THR A 583 5.00 13.92 22.28
CA THR A 583 4.72 15.20 21.62
C THR A 583 5.99 16.05 21.49
N ASN A 584 6.70 16.30 22.59
CA ASN A 584 7.92 17.11 22.57
C ASN A 584 9.16 16.32 22.13
N GLU A 585 9.28 15.06 22.53
CA GLU A 585 10.47 14.23 22.27
C GLU A 585 10.55 13.73 20.83
N LEU A 586 9.43 13.62 20.11
CA LEU A 586 9.41 13.26 18.69
C LEU A 586 9.16 14.46 17.78
N GLY A 587 8.84 15.62 18.37
CA GLY A 587 8.63 16.85 17.62
C GLY A 587 7.34 16.85 16.82
N TYR A 588 6.25 16.32 17.39
CA TYR A 588 4.95 16.24 16.71
C TYR A 588 4.44 17.59 16.19
N ASP A 589 4.74 18.68 16.90
CA ASP A 589 4.33 20.04 16.52
C ASP A 589 5.17 20.66 15.37
N MET A 590 6.18 19.95 14.85
CA MET A 590 7.14 20.48 13.88
C MET A 590 6.80 20.18 12.42
N ALA A 591 5.78 19.38 12.16
CA ALA A 591 5.44 18.94 10.82
C ALA A 591 4.51 19.93 10.10
N ASP A 592 4.49 19.88 8.76
CA ASP A 592 3.82 20.87 7.94
C ASP A 592 2.28 20.86 8.13
N CYS A 593 1.69 22.03 8.38
CA CYS A 593 0.28 22.14 8.76
C CYS A 593 -0.72 21.85 7.65
N TRP A 594 -0.32 21.74 6.38
CA TRP A 594 -1.26 21.25 5.36
C TRP A 594 -1.52 19.75 5.49
N ALA A 595 -0.60 18.99 6.09
CA ALA A 595 -0.67 17.54 6.17
C ALA A 595 -0.60 16.96 7.58
N SER A 596 -0.17 17.67 8.62
CA SER A 596 0.30 16.94 9.81
C SER A 596 0.24 17.67 11.17
N CYS A 597 -0.37 18.86 11.22
CA CYS A 597 -0.67 19.52 12.50
C CYS A 597 -1.85 18.85 13.26
N MET A 598 -2.26 17.67 12.81
CA MET A 598 -3.38 16.86 13.29
C MET A 598 -2.94 15.41 13.25
N ILE A 599 -3.30 14.65 14.29
CA ILE A 599 -2.77 13.31 14.55
C ILE A 599 -3.90 12.30 14.77
N PRO A 600 -3.69 11.02 14.42
CA PRO A 600 -2.56 10.50 13.62
C PRO A 600 -2.57 11.03 12.18
N PHE A 601 -1.44 10.97 11.47
CA PHE A 601 -1.37 11.17 10.02
C PHE A 601 -0.58 10.06 9.33
N ASP A 602 -1.27 9.00 8.94
CA ASP A 602 -0.63 7.82 8.41
C ASP A 602 -0.64 7.83 6.87
N TRP A 603 0.54 7.62 6.27
CA TRP A 603 0.76 7.74 4.82
C TRP A 603 1.00 6.37 4.17
N GLY A 604 2.02 5.64 4.61
CA GLY A 604 2.45 4.39 4.00
C GLY A 604 2.17 3.18 4.88
N LEU A 605 1.89 2.02 4.27
CA LEU A 605 1.72 0.75 4.97
C LEU A 605 2.25 -0.42 4.14
N GLN A 606 2.93 -1.37 4.79
CA GLN A 606 3.35 -2.64 4.18
C GLN A 606 3.20 -3.80 5.17
N TYR A 607 2.79 -4.96 4.67
CA TYR A 607 2.66 -6.20 5.44
C TYR A 607 3.88 -7.09 5.26
N ASP A 608 4.54 -7.44 6.37
CA ASP A 608 5.60 -8.44 6.41
C ASP A 608 4.98 -9.84 6.55
N PRO A 609 5.27 -10.78 5.62
CA PRO A 609 4.75 -12.16 5.64
C PRO A 609 5.03 -12.96 6.92
N ARG A 610 5.85 -12.45 7.83
CA ARG A 610 6.07 -13.00 9.18
C ARG A 610 4.98 -12.58 10.19
N GLY A 611 4.00 -11.78 9.79
CA GLY A 611 2.89 -11.31 10.62
C GLY A 611 3.16 -9.99 11.33
N TYR A 612 3.86 -9.06 10.67
CA TYR A 612 4.11 -7.71 11.17
C TYR A 612 3.61 -6.68 10.16
N VAL A 613 3.21 -5.51 10.63
CA VAL A 613 2.77 -4.40 9.77
C VAL A 613 3.67 -3.21 10.04
N PHE A 614 4.24 -2.66 8.99
CA PHE A 614 5.06 -1.46 9.03
C PHE A 614 4.21 -0.26 8.58
N ILE A 615 4.11 0.74 9.45
CA ILE A 615 3.29 1.93 9.25
C ILE A 615 4.21 3.15 9.22
N SER A 616 4.14 3.92 8.15
CA SER A 616 4.82 5.20 7.99
C SER A 616 3.85 6.31 8.40
N GLU A 617 4.08 6.87 9.59
CA GLU A 617 3.37 8.04 10.09
C GLU A 617 4.20 9.28 9.75
N MET A 618 3.54 10.28 9.16
CA MET A 618 4.20 11.36 8.45
C MET A 618 5.12 12.20 9.35
N VAL A 619 4.76 12.35 10.61
CA VAL A 619 5.49 13.21 11.55
C VAL A 619 6.57 12.48 12.30
N SER A 620 6.22 11.35 12.89
CA SER A 620 7.03 10.70 13.91
C SER A 620 7.90 9.60 13.32
N GLY A 621 7.48 8.90 12.28
CA GLY A 621 8.32 7.90 11.61
C GLY A 621 7.63 6.54 11.50
N VAL A 622 8.38 5.46 11.68
CA VAL A 622 7.89 4.11 11.39
C VAL A 622 7.50 3.36 12.65
N TYR A 623 6.27 2.87 12.67
CA TYR A 623 5.74 1.96 13.69
C TYR A 623 5.74 0.54 13.14
N VAL A 624 6.08 -0.42 14.01
CA VAL A 624 5.94 -1.84 13.73
C VAL A 624 4.90 -2.39 14.67
N VAL A 625 3.80 -2.89 14.14
CA VAL A 625 2.73 -3.51 14.93
C VAL A 625 2.51 -4.96 14.52
N GLN A 626 1.88 -5.73 15.39
CA GLN A 626 1.48 -7.10 15.12
C GLN A 626 0.04 -7.29 15.58
N PHE A 627 -0.76 -7.87 14.68
CA PHE A 627 -2.12 -8.32 14.94
C PHE A 627 -2.09 -9.82 15.25
N ASP A 628 -2.90 -10.28 16.19
CA ASP A 628 -2.95 -11.68 16.59
C ASP A 628 -3.39 -12.61 15.45
N GLU A 629 -4.21 -12.10 14.51
CA GLU A 629 -4.84 -12.85 13.42
C GLU A 629 -3.83 -13.44 12.42
N ASP A 630 -2.75 -12.70 12.12
CA ASP A 630 -1.71 -13.12 11.18
C ASP A 630 -0.36 -13.39 11.87
N LYS A 631 -0.37 -13.55 13.20
CA LYS A 631 0.84 -13.88 13.94
C LYS A 631 1.38 -15.25 13.52
N ASP A 632 2.59 -15.27 12.97
CA ASP A 632 3.27 -16.52 12.65
C ASP A 632 4.16 -17.00 13.82
N PRO A 633 3.84 -18.13 14.48
CA PRO A 633 4.61 -18.63 15.61
C PRO A 633 6.02 -19.10 15.24
N ARG A 634 6.36 -19.20 13.94
CA ARG A 634 7.73 -19.49 13.48
C ARG A 634 8.66 -18.30 13.68
N PHE A 635 8.11 -17.08 13.71
CA PHE A 635 8.86 -15.82 13.77
C PHE A 635 8.43 -15.03 15.01
N ASP A 636 8.98 -15.38 16.19
CA ASP A 636 8.61 -14.75 17.46
C ASP A 636 9.55 -13.58 17.81
N TYR A 637 9.13 -12.36 17.48
CA TYR A 637 9.78 -11.11 17.87
C TYR A 637 8.89 -10.32 18.85
N PRO A 638 8.95 -10.60 20.17
CA PRO A 638 8.21 -9.84 21.15
C PRO A 638 8.81 -8.43 21.31
N PRO A 639 8.03 -7.42 21.74
CA PRO A 639 8.57 -6.09 22.00
C PRO A 639 9.72 -6.14 23.01
N LEU A 640 10.78 -5.41 22.70
CA LEU A 640 11.94 -5.27 23.59
C LEU A 640 11.80 -4.10 24.57
N TRP A 641 10.92 -3.16 24.25
CA TRP A 641 10.60 -1.99 25.05
C TRP A 641 9.32 -2.26 25.83
N THR A 642 9.32 -1.85 27.10
CA THR A 642 8.14 -1.97 27.97
C THR A 642 7.50 -0.61 28.16
N PRO A 643 6.16 -0.55 28.27
CA PRO A 643 5.47 0.67 28.65
C PRO A 643 6.03 1.25 29.95
N ILE A 644 5.98 2.57 30.12
CA ILE A 644 6.29 3.21 31.39
C ILE A 644 5.28 2.69 32.43
N GLU A 645 5.75 2.29 33.62
CA GLU A 645 4.84 1.96 34.73
C GLU A 645 4.03 3.21 35.12
N GLU A 646 2.70 3.10 35.12
CA GLU A 646 1.78 4.17 35.54
C GLU A 646 1.94 4.62 37.01
#